data_AF-A0A2H4SBV3-F1
#
_entry.id   AF-A0A2H4SBV3-F1
#
_cell.length_a   1.000
_cell.length_b   1.000
_cell.length_c   1.000
_cell.angle_alpha   90.00
_cell.angle_beta   90.00
_cell.angle_gamma   90.00
#
_symmetry.space_group_name_H-M   'P 1'
#
loop_
_entity.id
_entity.type
_entity.pdbx_description
1 polymer ?
#
loop_
_entity_poly.entity_id
_entity_poly.type
_entity_poly.pdbx_seq_one_letter_code
_entity_poly.pdbx_strand_id
1 'polypeptide(L)'
;MTSPVTPRWAALARDTNETKIQLALNIDGGAFPPDTDARLLKSDNVHASQSSKSQTIALNTGIGFLDHMLHALAKHAGWSLAINCQGDLHIDDHHTAEDVCIALGATYRKALGSPVGVARFGYAYAPLDEALSRAVVDLSNRPYAVIDLGLKREFLGKLSCEMIPHCFESFAQAAHITLHVHCLHGFNDHHRAESAFKAMAVAIRQAASHVKGKEGELPDEPNDQSRLILPLIDLSESDQIITRKLLPKTTNIYPTSKTSATPAYSCTPNETPPQATPTSYMSTEGEKPAAGAGDTSGGPTQLPPSGETKSSSKDAPATGAAPAGDKKLSGAELKKKAKEEKAARRMQAKVMQTAAAPPGAAAAAAAAAAAKGKAKQDGGAGASAHGSKTAPRTAPTEPPKPKATVPACFSHLSMAKRMSITQADKDVHPVMLQLGQKMSTFAISDSITRAEATLLAFKQVIESYTTPHGATLSRHLTSVVLKNQIEYLTACRPMCFSMGNAIRWLKLQISKVDIDLPDADAKKQLGEAIDAYLHERVTLADIVIVKTAADMLTDDDVVVTYARHRLVERALLRARADGKRFRVVLVDDPFERVGLTHAKRLSAAGVPVAYSHDLGALRTNLQGATCVLIAAEAMFSNGAVYARAGTCDIATVARDLQLRVVALCESINFTERVSADSLTYNEIDPERNSSEAFRLLFDTTTDKFISMVVTELGNSSAKSVPAILRKLEEL
;
A
#
# COMPACT_ATOMS: atom_id res chain seq x y z
N MET A 1 35.83 -41.91 -7.92
CA MET A 1 35.53 -41.37 -9.27
C MET A 1 34.13 -40.80 -9.21
N THR A 2 33.90 -39.59 -9.70
CA THR A 2 32.54 -39.03 -9.85
C THR A 2 31.84 -39.73 -11.00
N SER A 3 30.59 -40.15 -10.82
CA SER A 3 29.74 -40.59 -11.93
C SER A 3 29.67 -39.50 -13.01
N PRO A 4 29.59 -39.84 -14.30
CA PRO A 4 29.38 -38.84 -15.34
C PRO A 4 28.05 -38.13 -15.08
N VAL A 5 28.10 -36.79 -14.95
CA VAL A 5 26.90 -35.97 -14.80
C VAL A 5 26.07 -36.14 -16.07
N THR A 6 24.83 -36.59 -15.94
CA THR A 6 23.89 -36.66 -17.07
C THR A 6 23.68 -35.24 -17.60
N PRO A 7 24.13 -34.93 -18.83
CA PRO A 7 24.14 -33.55 -19.32
C PRO A 7 22.71 -33.03 -19.51
N ARG A 8 22.43 -31.82 -18.99
CA ARG A 8 21.07 -31.28 -18.87
C ARG A 8 20.69 -30.47 -20.11
N TRP A 9 20.01 -31.12 -21.04
CA TRP A 9 19.61 -30.54 -22.33
C TRP A 9 18.27 -31.02 -22.85
N ALA A 10 17.72 -30.23 -23.78
CA ALA A 10 16.51 -30.56 -24.50
C ALA A 10 16.46 -29.86 -25.87
N ALA A 11 15.83 -30.52 -26.83
CA ALA A 11 15.35 -29.91 -28.07
C ALA A 11 13.81 -29.76 -28.05
N LEU A 12 13.31 -28.80 -28.81
CA LEU A 12 11.88 -28.50 -29.00
C LEU A 12 11.65 -27.99 -30.44
N ALA A 13 10.53 -28.40 -31.03
CA ALA A 13 9.91 -27.72 -32.16
C ALA A 13 8.50 -27.29 -31.75
N ARG A 14 8.10 -26.06 -32.10
CA ARG A 14 6.78 -25.47 -31.85
C ARG A 14 6.33 -24.75 -33.11
N ASP A 15 5.29 -25.27 -33.74
CA ASP A 15 4.71 -24.73 -34.96
C ASP A 15 3.26 -24.29 -34.66
N THR A 16 3.01 -22.99 -34.57
CA THR A 16 1.67 -22.38 -34.48
C THR A 16 1.21 -21.95 -35.88
N ASN A 17 0.18 -21.09 -36.08
CA ASN A 17 -0.04 -20.51 -37.41
C ASN A 17 0.87 -19.28 -37.62
N GLU A 18 1.22 -18.64 -36.53
CA GLU A 18 1.87 -17.35 -36.38
C GLU A 18 3.41 -17.51 -36.38
N THR A 19 3.92 -18.56 -35.73
CA THR A 19 5.35 -18.85 -35.62
C THR A 19 5.74 -20.30 -35.93
N LYS A 20 6.97 -20.50 -36.41
CA LYS A 20 7.64 -21.78 -36.61
C LYS A 20 8.99 -21.76 -35.89
N ILE A 21 9.06 -22.36 -34.72
CA ILE A 21 10.22 -22.29 -33.83
C ILE A 21 10.90 -23.64 -33.73
N GLN A 22 12.21 -23.63 -33.95
CA GLN A 22 13.11 -24.70 -33.57
C GLN A 22 14.05 -24.19 -32.48
N LEU A 23 14.29 -25.01 -31.44
CA LEU A 23 15.12 -24.65 -30.30
C LEU A 23 15.90 -25.85 -29.77
N ALA A 24 17.18 -25.65 -29.47
CA ALA A 24 18.01 -26.61 -28.74
C ALA A 24 18.78 -25.89 -27.62
N LEU A 25 18.72 -26.43 -26.40
CA LEU A 25 19.30 -25.83 -25.20
C LEU A 25 20.05 -26.89 -24.39
N ASN A 26 21.26 -26.55 -23.95
CA ASN A 26 21.99 -27.26 -22.89
C ASN A 26 22.34 -26.25 -21.78
N ILE A 27 21.82 -26.46 -20.57
CA ILE A 27 21.94 -25.52 -19.45
C ILE A 27 23.27 -25.60 -18.71
N ASP A 28 24.06 -26.66 -18.95
CA ASP A 28 25.42 -26.82 -18.43
C ASP A 28 26.50 -26.39 -19.44
N GLY A 29 26.10 -26.07 -20.68
CA GLY A 29 27.00 -25.74 -21.79
C GLY A 29 27.57 -26.96 -22.52
N GLY A 30 28.42 -26.71 -23.50
CA GLY A 30 29.00 -27.73 -24.37
C GLY A 30 28.08 -28.14 -25.53
N ALA A 31 28.06 -29.44 -25.86
CA ALA A 31 27.33 -29.96 -27.02
C ALA A 31 25.80 -29.94 -26.84
N PHE A 32 25.09 -29.90 -27.97
CA PHE A 32 23.63 -30.06 -28.00
C PHE A 32 23.23 -31.55 -28.12
N PRO A 33 21.95 -31.89 -27.92
CA PRO A 33 21.15 -32.31 -29.06
C PRO A 33 21.65 -33.38 -30.04
N PRO A 34 21.72 -34.69 -29.74
CA PRO A 34 21.83 -35.71 -30.78
C PRO A 34 20.62 -35.67 -31.75
N ASP A 35 19.46 -35.26 -31.24
CA ASP A 35 18.21 -35.00 -31.94
C ASP A 35 18.00 -33.52 -32.35
N THR A 36 19.03 -32.66 -32.26
CA THR A 36 18.95 -31.28 -32.77
C THR A 36 18.77 -31.29 -34.28
N ASP A 37 17.76 -30.55 -34.77
CA ASP A 37 17.57 -30.33 -36.19
C ASP A 37 18.81 -29.66 -36.81
N ALA A 38 19.37 -30.28 -37.84
CA ALA A 38 20.56 -29.78 -38.52
C ALA A 38 20.41 -28.36 -39.10
N ARG A 39 19.17 -27.85 -39.26
CA ARG A 39 18.89 -26.46 -39.65
C ARG A 39 19.35 -25.45 -38.58
N LEU A 40 19.25 -25.78 -37.29
CA LEU A 40 19.69 -24.92 -36.18
C LEU A 40 21.19 -24.63 -36.16
N LEU A 41 21.98 -25.41 -36.90
CA LEU A 41 23.44 -25.31 -36.98
C LEU A 41 23.92 -24.87 -38.39
N LYS A 42 23.01 -24.44 -39.27
CA LYS A 42 23.25 -24.16 -40.70
C LYS A 42 22.66 -22.85 -41.22
N SER A 43 22.22 -21.95 -40.34
CA SER A 43 21.69 -20.65 -40.74
C SER A 43 22.83 -19.68 -41.07
N ASP A 44 23.11 -19.44 -42.35
CA ASP A 44 24.13 -18.46 -42.80
C ASP A 44 23.77 -16.98 -42.50
N ASN A 45 22.66 -16.73 -41.79
CA ASN A 45 22.13 -15.42 -41.39
C ASN A 45 21.87 -15.35 -39.87
N VAL A 46 22.86 -15.65 -39.02
CA VAL A 46 22.70 -15.54 -37.56
C VAL A 46 22.97 -14.11 -37.09
N HIS A 47 21.95 -13.41 -36.57
CA HIS A 47 22.12 -12.04 -36.04
C HIS A 47 22.96 -11.99 -34.76
N ALA A 48 22.91 -13.03 -33.92
CA ALA A 48 23.81 -13.19 -32.79
C ALA A 48 24.35 -14.63 -32.70
N SER A 49 25.63 -14.82 -32.99
CA SER A 49 26.33 -16.11 -32.86
C SER A 49 27.63 -16.00 -32.06
N GLN A 50 27.93 -17.04 -31.28
CA GLN A 50 29.18 -17.17 -30.55
C GLN A 50 29.48 -18.66 -30.34
N SER A 51 30.61 -19.15 -30.88
CA SER A 51 31.10 -20.51 -30.67
C SER A 51 32.38 -20.50 -29.84
N SER A 52 32.49 -21.43 -28.88
CA SER A 52 33.59 -21.51 -27.93
C SER A 52 33.74 -22.93 -27.38
N LYS A 53 34.82 -23.22 -26.65
CA LYS A 53 35.05 -24.55 -26.04
C LYS A 53 34.01 -24.96 -25.00
N SER A 54 33.25 -24.00 -24.45
CA SER A 54 32.27 -24.21 -23.37
C SER A 54 30.82 -23.90 -23.74
N GLN A 55 30.58 -23.10 -24.78
CA GLN A 55 29.24 -22.65 -25.18
C GLN A 55 29.16 -22.48 -26.70
N THR A 56 28.05 -22.94 -27.27
CA THR A 56 27.63 -22.63 -28.65
C THR A 56 26.30 -21.87 -28.58
N ILE A 57 26.29 -20.63 -29.07
CA ILE A 57 25.10 -19.79 -29.13
C ILE A 57 24.85 -19.41 -30.59
N ALA A 58 23.62 -19.61 -31.09
CA ALA A 58 23.21 -19.25 -32.44
C ALA A 58 21.73 -18.83 -32.44
N LEU A 59 21.45 -17.54 -32.69
CA LEU A 59 20.12 -16.96 -32.51
C LEU A 59 19.67 -16.23 -33.78
N ASN A 60 18.53 -16.67 -34.29
CA ASN A 60 17.80 -16.06 -35.39
C ASN A 60 16.30 -16.06 -35.07
N THR A 61 15.82 -14.99 -34.44
CA THR A 61 14.39 -14.71 -34.23
C THR A 61 13.78 -13.82 -35.31
N GLY A 62 14.62 -13.16 -36.13
CA GLY A 62 14.23 -12.07 -37.02
C GLY A 62 14.15 -10.70 -36.32
N ILE A 63 14.20 -10.66 -34.98
CA ILE A 63 14.21 -9.44 -34.16
C ILE A 63 15.61 -9.27 -33.54
N GLY A 64 16.51 -8.57 -34.25
CA GLY A 64 17.93 -8.49 -33.86
C GLY A 64 18.22 -7.94 -32.44
N PHE A 65 17.30 -7.19 -31.81
CA PHE A 65 17.44 -6.80 -30.40
C PHE A 65 17.10 -7.94 -29.43
N LEU A 66 16.08 -8.75 -29.75
CA LEU A 66 15.75 -9.97 -29.02
C LEU A 66 16.88 -11.00 -29.14
N ASP A 67 17.45 -11.17 -30.34
CA ASP A 67 18.64 -12.01 -30.57
C ASP A 67 19.81 -11.59 -29.66
N HIS A 68 20.05 -10.28 -29.51
CA HIS A 68 21.08 -9.74 -28.60
C HIS A 68 20.75 -9.98 -27.11
N MET A 69 19.50 -9.79 -26.68
CA MET A 69 19.07 -10.07 -25.30
C MET A 69 19.16 -11.57 -24.95
N LEU A 70 18.71 -12.45 -25.84
CA LEU A 70 18.80 -13.90 -25.66
C LEU A 70 20.26 -14.39 -25.74
N HIS A 71 21.12 -13.71 -26.52
CA HIS A 71 22.56 -13.97 -26.52
C HIS A 71 23.18 -13.60 -25.17
N ALA A 72 22.83 -12.44 -24.60
CA ALA A 72 23.27 -12.04 -23.26
C ALA A 72 22.80 -13.04 -22.19
N LEU A 73 21.53 -13.48 -22.27
CA LEU A 73 20.97 -14.49 -21.36
C LEU A 73 21.78 -15.80 -21.41
N ALA A 74 21.90 -16.43 -22.57
CA ALA A 74 22.62 -17.70 -22.72
C ALA A 74 24.11 -17.55 -22.31
N LYS A 75 24.77 -16.47 -22.74
CA LYS A 75 26.17 -16.19 -22.43
C LYS A 75 26.43 -16.10 -20.93
N HIS A 76 25.66 -15.30 -20.19
CA HIS A 76 25.87 -15.09 -18.76
C HIS A 76 25.33 -16.24 -17.89
N ALA A 77 24.35 -17.02 -18.40
CA ALA A 77 23.85 -18.22 -17.74
C ALA A 77 24.74 -19.46 -17.94
N GLY A 78 25.70 -19.41 -18.88
CA GLY A 78 26.61 -20.52 -19.19
C GLY A 78 26.04 -21.54 -20.18
N TRP A 79 24.89 -21.25 -20.81
CA TRP A 79 24.17 -22.17 -21.68
C TRP A 79 24.81 -22.27 -23.07
N SER A 80 24.63 -23.43 -23.73
CA SER A 80 24.60 -23.49 -25.20
C SER A 80 23.14 -23.38 -25.64
N LEU A 81 22.84 -22.48 -26.57
CA LEU A 81 21.47 -22.19 -27.02
C LEU A 81 21.43 -21.92 -28.53
N ALA A 82 20.68 -22.74 -29.27
CA ALA A 82 20.33 -22.49 -30.66
C ALA A 82 18.83 -22.19 -30.77
N ILE A 83 18.46 -21.08 -31.42
CA ILE A 83 17.08 -20.71 -31.74
C ILE A 83 17.00 -20.31 -33.20
N ASN A 84 16.04 -20.87 -33.92
CA ASN A 84 15.63 -20.39 -35.23
C ASN A 84 14.10 -20.29 -35.29
N CYS A 85 13.58 -19.07 -35.39
CA CYS A 85 12.15 -18.77 -35.56
C CYS A 85 11.88 -18.21 -36.96
N GLN A 86 10.79 -18.65 -37.57
CA GLN A 86 10.12 -17.92 -38.64
C GLN A 86 8.77 -17.45 -38.09
N GLY A 87 8.68 -16.16 -37.77
CA GLY A 87 7.47 -15.54 -37.20
C GLY A 87 6.83 -14.53 -38.15
N ASP A 88 5.61 -14.14 -37.84
CA ASP A 88 4.72 -13.28 -38.62
C ASP A 88 5.06 -11.78 -38.51
N LEU A 89 6.35 -11.42 -38.55
CA LEU A 89 6.93 -10.06 -38.43
C LEU A 89 6.50 -9.00 -39.49
N HIS A 90 5.43 -9.29 -40.24
CA HIS A 90 4.68 -8.38 -41.10
C HIS A 90 3.39 -7.86 -40.45
N ILE A 91 2.97 -8.46 -39.33
CA ILE A 91 1.92 -7.97 -38.43
C ILE A 91 2.57 -7.03 -37.41
N ASP A 92 3.29 -7.57 -36.43
CA ASP A 92 4.09 -6.87 -35.43
C ASP A 92 5.20 -7.79 -34.86
N ASP A 93 5.80 -7.42 -33.72
CA ASP A 93 6.82 -8.23 -33.03
C ASP A 93 6.27 -9.11 -31.90
N HIS A 94 4.97 -9.03 -31.58
CA HIS A 94 4.36 -9.59 -30.38
C HIS A 94 4.43 -11.12 -30.34
N HIS A 95 3.76 -11.82 -31.27
CA HIS A 95 3.73 -13.28 -31.31
C HIS A 95 5.15 -13.86 -31.38
N THR A 96 6.02 -13.26 -32.20
CA THR A 96 7.40 -13.73 -32.38
C THR A 96 8.23 -13.62 -31.10
N ALA A 97 8.08 -12.54 -30.32
CA ALA A 97 8.81 -12.37 -29.06
C ALA A 97 8.23 -13.24 -27.93
N GLU A 98 6.90 -13.37 -27.86
CA GLU A 98 6.19 -14.20 -26.88
C GLU A 98 6.50 -15.69 -27.09
N ASP A 99 6.18 -16.25 -28.28
CA ASP A 99 6.31 -17.68 -28.57
C ASP A 99 7.76 -18.18 -28.42
N VAL A 100 8.76 -17.34 -28.75
CA VAL A 100 10.19 -17.66 -28.55
C VAL A 100 10.52 -17.80 -27.06
N CYS A 101 9.98 -16.92 -26.21
CA CYS A 101 10.20 -17.00 -24.77
C CYS A 101 9.41 -18.13 -24.10
N ILE A 102 8.19 -18.43 -24.57
CA ILE A 102 7.44 -19.64 -24.19
C ILE A 102 8.24 -20.89 -24.55
N ALA A 103 8.74 -21.00 -25.79
CA ALA A 103 9.53 -22.13 -26.26
C ALA A 103 10.83 -22.29 -25.46
N LEU A 104 11.52 -21.19 -25.14
CA LEU A 104 12.73 -21.19 -24.33
C LEU A 104 12.45 -21.62 -22.88
N GLY A 105 11.38 -21.12 -22.26
CA GLY A 105 10.99 -21.50 -20.90
C GLY A 105 10.60 -22.98 -20.80
N ALA A 106 9.76 -23.45 -21.71
CA ALA A 106 9.36 -24.86 -21.78
C ALA A 106 10.56 -25.80 -21.99
N THR A 107 11.52 -25.40 -22.83
CA THR A 107 12.73 -26.20 -23.10
C THR A 107 13.72 -26.12 -21.94
N TYR A 108 13.82 -24.98 -21.25
CA TYR A 108 14.60 -24.85 -20.01
C TYR A 108 14.07 -25.80 -18.94
N ARG A 109 12.75 -25.87 -18.73
CA ARG A 109 12.13 -26.84 -17.80
C ARG A 109 12.42 -28.28 -18.19
N LYS A 110 12.31 -28.62 -19.49
CA LYS A 110 12.61 -29.96 -20.02
C LYS A 110 14.10 -30.33 -19.85
N ALA A 111 15.02 -29.37 -20.01
CA ALA A 111 16.46 -29.57 -19.82
C ALA A 111 16.85 -29.68 -18.34
N LEU A 112 16.28 -28.84 -17.46
CA LEU A 112 16.47 -28.87 -16.02
C LEU A 112 15.98 -30.18 -15.40
N GLY A 113 14.85 -30.71 -15.89
CA GLY A 113 14.29 -31.98 -15.45
C GLY A 113 13.76 -31.92 -14.01
N SER A 114 14.17 -32.89 -13.19
CA SER A 114 13.85 -32.89 -11.76
C SER A 114 14.83 -31.99 -10.99
N PRO A 115 14.37 -31.04 -10.15
CA PRO A 115 15.24 -30.12 -9.42
C PRO A 115 16.04 -30.79 -8.27
N VAL A 116 16.05 -32.12 -8.18
CA VAL A 116 16.84 -32.88 -7.19
C VAL A 116 18.30 -32.42 -7.17
N GLY A 117 18.78 -32.05 -5.99
CA GLY A 117 20.17 -31.65 -5.74
C GLY A 117 20.61 -30.34 -6.42
N VAL A 118 19.70 -29.48 -6.90
CA VAL A 118 20.06 -28.10 -7.31
C VAL A 118 19.81 -27.09 -6.17
N ALA A 119 20.46 -25.92 -6.24
CA ALA A 119 20.36 -24.87 -5.24
C ALA A 119 18.95 -24.27 -5.11
N ARG A 120 18.12 -24.42 -6.15
CA ARG A 120 16.71 -23.99 -6.28
C ARG A 120 16.51 -22.47 -6.27
N PHE A 121 17.13 -21.77 -5.35
CA PHE A 121 17.09 -20.32 -5.23
C PHE A 121 18.35 -19.70 -5.85
N GLY A 122 18.17 -18.56 -6.52
CA GLY A 122 19.29 -17.78 -7.03
C GLY A 122 18.93 -16.31 -7.12
N TYR A 123 19.92 -15.43 -6.94
CA TYR A 123 19.76 -14.00 -7.09
C TYR A 123 21.04 -13.36 -7.61
N ALA A 124 20.89 -12.29 -8.38
CA ALA A 124 22.04 -11.55 -8.87
C ALA A 124 21.71 -10.08 -9.05
N TYR A 125 22.76 -9.26 -8.95
CA TYR A 125 22.75 -7.85 -9.34
C TYR A 125 23.75 -7.72 -10.50
N ALA A 126 23.30 -7.19 -11.63
CA ALA A 126 24.14 -6.97 -12.81
C ALA A 126 24.07 -5.50 -13.23
N PRO A 127 25.22 -4.79 -13.28
CA PRO A 127 25.28 -3.45 -13.84
C PRO A 127 25.46 -3.48 -15.37
N LEU A 128 25.07 -2.39 -16.03
CA LEU A 128 25.56 -1.99 -17.34
C LEU A 128 25.55 -0.46 -17.40
N ASP A 129 26.74 0.13 -17.51
CA ASP A 129 26.99 1.56 -17.46
C ASP A 129 26.27 2.25 -16.27
N GLU A 130 25.24 3.05 -16.51
CA GLU A 130 24.48 3.75 -15.47
C GLU A 130 23.26 2.97 -14.95
N ALA A 131 22.98 1.79 -15.51
CA ALA A 131 21.90 0.91 -15.12
C ALA A 131 22.35 -0.20 -14.16
N LEU A 132 21.52 -0.53 -13.18
CA LEU A 132 21.71 -1.66 -12.27
C LEU A 132 20.40 -2.44 -12.13
N SER A 133 20.41 -3.70 -12.55
CA SER A 133 19.24 -4.58 -12.42
C SER A 133 19.51 -5.72 -11.46
N ARG A 134 18.46 -6.16 -10.76
CA ARG A 134 18.44 -7.30 -9.84
C ARG A 134 17.45 -8.34 -10.34
N ALA A 135 17.85 -9.61 -10.35
CA ALA A 135 16.95 -10.74 -10.53
C ALA A 135 16.96 -11.68 -9.32
N VAL A 136 15.84 -12.33 -9.07
CA VAL A 136 15.64 -13.39 -8.06
C VAL A 136 14.80 -14.50 -8.68
N VAL A 137 15.20 -15.76 -8.45
CA VAL A 137 14.61 -16.98 -9.04
C VAL A 137 14.35 -18.02 -7.95
N ASP A 138 13.19 -18.66 -8.00
CA ASP A 138 12.84 -19.88 -7.25
C ASP A 138 12.33 -20.97 -8.21
N LEU A 139 13.06 -22.08 -8.30
CA LEU A 139 12.76 -23.24 -9.18
C LEU A 139 11.71 -24.17 -8.55
N SER A 140 10.51 -23.63 -8.30
CA SER A 140 9.51 -24.24 -7.42
C SER A 140 8.22 -24.73 -8.07
N ASN A 141 8.25 -24.94 -9.39
CA ASN A 141 7.09 -25.37 -10.17
C ASN A 141 5.86 -24.42 -10.11
N ARG A 142 6.00 -23.26 -9.46
CA ARG A 142 5.01 -22.18 -9.31
C ARG A 142 5.33 -21.06 -10.30
N PRO A 143 4.72 -21.06 -11.51
CA PRO A 143 4.91 -19.98 -12.47
C PRO A 143 4.35 -18.66 -11.91
N TYR A 144 5.22 -17.66 -11.77
CA TYR A 144 4.82 -16.28 -11.46
C TYR A 144 5.96 -15.31 -11.83
N ALA A 145 5.62 -14.09 -12.24
CA ALA A 145 6.62 -13.10 -12.61
C ALA A 145 6.28 -11.69 -12.07
N VAL A 146 7.31 -10.92 -11.72
CA VAL A 146 7.21 -9.48 -11.42
C VAL A 146 8.39 -8.76 -12.05
N ILE A 147 8.12 -8.00 -13.12
CA ILE A 147 9.14 -7.44 -14.01
C ILE A 147 9.01 -5.91 -14.06
N ASP A 148 9.78 -5.22 -13.22
CA ASP A 148 9.86 -3.75 -13.19
C ASP A 148 11.17 -3.30 -13.85
N LEU A 149 11.08 -2.73 -15.05
CA LEU A 149 12.23 -2.20 -15.78
C LEU A 149 12.17 -0.68 -16.00
N GLY A 150 11.04 -0.06 -15.65
CA GLY A 150 10.78 1.37 -15.81
C GLY A 150 11.05 1.96 -17.20
N LEU A 151 10.98 1.15 -18.28
CA LEU A 151 11.30 1.54 -19.66
C LEU A 151 10.40 2.67 -20.16
N LYS A 152 10.91 3.56 -21.04
CA LYS A 152 10.24 4.80 -21.45
C LYS A 152 10.15 5.03 -22.95
N ARG A 153 11.07 4.45 -23.72
CA ARG A 153 11.02 4.42 -25.18
C ARG A 153 9.93 3.47 -25.67
N GLU A 154 9.38 3.75 -26.83
CA GLU A 154 8.45 2.84 -27.53
C GLU A 154 9.19 1.60 -28.05
N PHE A 155 10.37 1.77 -28.68
CA PHE A 155 11.12 0.68 -29.31
C PHE A 155 12.62 0.66 -28.98
N LEU A 156 13.19 -0.55 -28.96
CA LEU A 156 14.63 -0.86 -28.95
C LEU A 156 14.98 -1.70 -30.18
N GLY A 157 15.58 -1.05 -31.19
CA GLY A 157 15.82 -1.66 -32.50
C GLY A 157 14.49 -1.87 -33.24
N LYS A 158 14.06 -3.14 -33.35
CA LYS A 158 12.75 -3.54 -33.88
C LYS A 158 11.82 -4.16 -32.81
N LEU A 159 12.28 -4.30 -31.57
CA LEU A 159 11.48 -4.86 -30.48
C LEU A 159 10.74 -3.72 -29.77
N SER A 160 9.44 -3.88 -29.56
CA SER A 160 8.60 -3.01 -28.74
C SER A 160 9.02 -3.16 -27.27
N CYS A 161 9.18 -2.05 -26.54
CA CYS A 161 9.71 -2.09 -25.17
C CYS A 161 8.79 -2.84 -24.18
N GLU A 162 7.48 -2.90 -24.46
CA GLU A 162 6.50 -3.70 -23.71
C GLU A 162 6.70 -5.21 -23.85
N MET A 163 7.26 -5.67 -24.98
CA MET A 163 7.60 -7.08 -25.15
C MET A 163 8.76 -7.54 -24.27
N ILE A 164 9.57 -6.61 -23.72
CA ILE A 164 10.70 -6.98 -22.87
C ILE A 164 10.22 -7.57 -21.53
N PRO A 165 9.31 -6.92 -20.77
CA PRO A 165 8.59 -7.56 -19.66
C PRO A 165 7.89 -8.86 -20.04
N HIS A 166 7.08 -8.87 -21.10
CA HIS A 166 6.35 -10.07 -21.53
C HIS A 166 7.27 -11.24 -21.91
N CYS A 167 8.48 -11.00 -22.43
CA CYS A 167 9.49 -12.05 -22.65
C CYS A 167 9.91 -12.74 -21.35
N PHE A 168 10.14 -11.97 -20.27
CA PHE A 168 10.49 -12.55 -18.96
C PHE A 168 9.31 -13.29 -18.33
N GLU A 169 8.09 -12.76 -18.44
CA GLU A 169 6.84 -13.38 -17.97
C GLU A 169 6.58 -14.71 -18.69
N SER A 170 6.62 -14.69 -20.03
CA SER A 170 6.45 -15.86 -20.90
C SER A 170 7.45 -16.97 -20.58
N PHE A 171 8.73 -16.59 -20.39
CA PHE A 171 9.75 -17.55 -19.96
C PHE A 171 9.42 -18.14 -18.58
N ALA A 172 9.09 -17.30 -17.59
CA ALA A 172 8.82 -17.77 -16.22
C ALA A 172 7.60 -18.68 -16.14
N GLN A 173 6.54 -18.34 -16.89
CA GLN A 173 5.31 -19.12 -17.02
C GLN A 173 5.60 -20.49 -17.62
N ALA A 174 6.26 -20.55 -18.78
CA ALA A 174 6.57 -21.81 -19.47
C ALA A 174 7.65 -22.65 -18.76
N ALA A 175 8.58 -22.00 -18.05
CA ALA A 175 9.57 -22.66 -17.20
C ALA A 175 8.99 -23.22 -15.89
N HIS A 176 7.80 -22.76 -15.47
CA HIS A 176 7.21 -23.01 -14.15
C HIS A 176 8.12 -22.56 -12.99
N ILE A 177 8.58 -21.32 -13.03
CA ILE A 177 9.43 -20.72 -11.99
C ILE A 177 8.80 -19.43 -11.45
N THR A 178 9.15 -19.07 -10.22
CA THR A 178 8.88 -17.72 -9.71
C THR A 178 10.08 -16.82 -10.02
N LEU A 179 9.86 -15.74 -10.77
CA LEU A 179 10.89 -14.83 -11.29
C LEU A 179 10.59 -13.36 -10.93
N HIS A 180 11.49 -12.69 -10.22
CA HIS A 180 11.40 -11.25 -9.97
C HIS A 180 12.59 -10.54 -10.62
N VAL A 181 12.36 -9.59 -11.52
CA VAL A 181 13.42 -8.78 -12.16
C VAL A 181 13.09 -7.30 -11.96
N HIS A 182 14.04 -6.52 -11.44
CA HIS A 182 13.84 -5.11 -11.09
C HIS A 182 15.04 -4.27 -11.55
N CYS A 183 14.83 -3.21 -12.32
CA CYS A 183 15.86 -2.23 -12.66
C CYS A 183 15.90 -1.13 -11.59
N LEU A 184 16.89 -1.22 -10.68
CA LEU A 184 16.98 -0.40 -9.47
C LEU A 184 17.37 1.06 -9.75
N HIS A 185 18.09 1.28 -10.84
CA HIS A 185 18.36 2.58 -11.45
C HIS A 185 18.90 2.39 -12.88
N GLY A 186 18.93 3.46 -13.65
CA GLY A 186 19.35 3.50 -15.06
C GLY A 186 18.58 4.59 -15.81
N PHE A 187 19.15 5.09 -16.90
CA PHE A 187 18.56 6.14 -17.74
C PHE A 187 18.37 5.71 -19.19
N ASN A 188 19.21 4.83 -19.73
CA ASN A 188 19.10 4.28 -21.07
C ASN A 188 18.34 2.95 -21.04
N ASP A 189 17.22 2.86 -21.76
CA ASP A 189 16.36 1.66 -21.79
C ASP A 189 17.07 0.43 -22.37
N HIS A 190 18.06 0.61 -23.27
CA HIS A 190 18.94 -0.49 -23.69
C HIS A 190 19.69 -1.05 -22.48
N HIS A 191 20.30 -0.17 -21.67
CA HIS A 191 21.15 -0.58 -20.56
C HIS A 191 20.33 -1.22 -19.44
N ARG A 192 19.11 -0.72 -19.22
CA ARG A 192 18.10 -1.29 -18.32
C ARG A 192 17.68 -2.71 -18.75
N ALA A 193 17.33 -2.90 -20.02
CA ALA A 193 16.96 -4.22 -20.55
C ALA A 193 18.14 -5.22 -20.50
N GLU A 194 19.32 -4.83 -20.99
CA GLU A 194 20.46 -5.75 -21.07
C GLU A 194 21.03 -6.09 -19.67
N SER A 195 21.03 -5.13 -18.72
CA SER A 195 21.36 -5.44 -17.32
C SER A 195 20.33 -6.38 -16.67
N ALA A 196 19.05 -6.27 -17.00
CA ALA A 196 18.01 -7.17 -16.52
C ALA A 196 18.18 -8.61 -17.02
N PHE A 197 18.44 -8.80 -18.32
CA PHE A 197 18.76 -10.12 -18.88
C PHE A 197 20.05 -10.70 -18.26
N LYS A 198 21.09 -9.88 -18.06
CA LYS A 198 22.33 -10.28 -17.36
C LYS A 198 22.08 -10.70 -15.90
N ALA A 199 21.21 -9.99 -15.18
CA ALA A 199 20.86 -10.34 -13.81
C ALA A 199 20.10 -11.67 -13.75
N MET A 200 19.08 -11.84 -14.61
CA MET A 200 18.33 -13.10 -14.73
C MET A 200 19.27 -14.27 -15.03
N ALA A 201 20.19 -14.09 -15.98
CA ALA A 201 21.14 -15.11 -16.42
C ALA A 201 22.02 -15.65 -15.27
N VAL A 202 22.56 -14.76 -14.44
CA VAL A 202 23.38 -15.16 -13.29
C VAL A 202 22.52 -15.78 -12.18
N ALA A 203 21.33 -15.24 -11.91
CA ALA A 203 20.40 -15.77 -10.91
C ALA A 203 19.90 -17.19 -11.26
N ILE A 204 19.48 -17.43 -12.50
CA ILE A 204 18.99 -18.74 -12.94
C ILE A 204 20.10 -19.80 -13.00
N ARG A 205 21.34 -19.38 -13.33
CA ARG A 205 22.53 -20.24 -13.25
C ARG A 205 22.87 -20.63 -11.82
N GLN A 206 22.74 -19.71 -10.86
CA GLN A 206 22.91 -20.03 -9.44
C GLN A 206 21.83 -21.02 -8.99
N ALA A 207 20.56 -20.75 -9.28
CA ALA A 207 19.44 -21.61 -8.91
C ALA A 207 19.57 -23.05 -9.46
N ALA A 208 20.02 -23.20 -10.70
CA ALA A 208 20.25 -24.50 -11.35
C ALA A 208 21.60 -25.16 -11.01
N SER A 209 22.45 -24.54 -10.19
CA SER A 209 23.74 -25.13 -9.80
C SER A 209 23.55 -26.27 -8.79
N HIS A 210 24.37 -27.33 -8.89
CA HIS A 210 24.26 -28.48 -7.99
C HIS A 210 24.85 -28.23 -6.60
N VAL A 211 24.13 -28.61 -5.55
CA VAL A 211 24.56 -28.49 -4.16
C VAL A 211 25.27 -29.77 -3.72
N LYS A 212 26.58 -29.65 -3.52
CA LYS A 212 27.43 -30.75 -3.03
C LYS A 212 26.95 -31.24 -1.66
N GLY A 213 26.70 -32.53 -1.53
CA GLY A 213 26.15 -33.16 -0.33
C GLY A 213 24.62 -33.25 -0.29
N LYS A 214 23.91 -32.83 -1.35
CA LYS A 214 22.45 -33.01 -1.53
C LYS A 214 22.11 -33.83 -2.80
N GLU A 215 23.06 -34.60 -3.32
CA GLU A 215 22.89 -35.44 -4.50
C GLU A 215 21.85 -36.56 -4.26
N GLY A 216 20.61 -36.34 -4.69
CA GLY A 216 19.48 -37.26 -4.48
C GLY A 216 18.33 -36.67 -3.65
N GLU A 217 18.54 -35.54 -2.97
CA GLU A 217 17.48 -34.86 -2.23
C GLU A 217 16.67 -33.92 -3.13
N LEU A 218 15.34 -33.98 -3.07
CA LEU A 218 14.49 -32.90 -3.58
C LEU A 218 14.76 -31.62 -2.74
N PRO A 219 14.91 -30.44 -3.36
CA PRO A 219 15.23 -29.19 -2.65
C PRO A 219 13.98 -28.59 -1.98
N ASP A 220 13.44 -29.29 -0.98
CA ASP A 220 12.35 -28.88 -0.09
C ASP A 220 11.12 -28.30 -0.81
N GLU A 221 10.77 -28.87 -1.97
CA GLU A 221 9.47 -28.62 -2.60
C GLU A 221 8.39 -29.43 -1.84
N PRO A 222 7.25 -28.82 -1.47
CA PRO A 222 6.19 -29.47 -0.69
C PRO A 222 5.34 -30.41 -1.55
N ASN A 223 5.99 -31.33 -2.27
CA ASN A 223 5.35 -32.32 -3.13
C ASN A 223 4.79 -33.49 -2.31
N ASP A 224 3.78 -33.18 -1.52
CA ASP A 224 2.97 -34.13 -0.79
C ASP A 224 1.55 -33.56 -0.77
N GLN A 225 0.67 -34.03 -1.65
CA GLN A 225 -0.74 -33.58 -1.68
C GLN A 225 -1.54 -34.05 -0.44
N SER A 226 -0.90 -34.80 0.47
CA SER A 226 -1.36 -35.10 1.84
C SER A 226 -0.64 -34.29 2.95
N ARG A 227 0.34 -33.44 2.63
CA ARG A 227 0.92 -32.40 3.53
C ARG A 227 0.88 -30.96 2.97
N LEU A 228 0.26 -30.75 1.80
CA LEU A 228 -0.35 -29.47 1.44
C LEU A 228 -1.62 -29.18 2.25
N ILE A 229 -2.09 -30.19 3.00
CA ILE A 229 -2.55 -29.94 4.37
C ILE A 229 -1.34 -29.43 5.17
N LEU A 230 -1.10 -28.10 5.09
CA LEU A 230 -0.68 -27.32 6.26
C LEU A 230 -1.47 -27.92 7.42
N PRO A 231 -0.83 -28.43 8.49
CA PRO A 231 -1.56 -29.20 9.47
C PRO A 231 -2.78 -28.39 9.90
N LEU A 232 -3.94 -29.05 9.93
CA LEU A 232 -4.85 -28.75 11.02
C LEU A 232 -3.98 -28.92 12.25
N ILE A 233 -3.51 -27.79 12.78
CA ILE A 233 -3.10 -27.71 14.17
C ILE A 233 -4.31 -28.29 14.88
N ASP A 234 -4.09 -29.42 15.53
CA ASP A 234 -5.05 -29.91 16.50
C ASP A 234 -5.13 -28.82 17.56
N LEU A 235 -6.06 -27.90 17.33
CA LEU A 235 -6.46 -26.86 18.26
C LEU A 235 -7.15 -27.62 19.37
N SER A 236 -6.31 -28.21 20.24
CA SER A 236 -6.70 -28.77 21.53
C SER A 236 -7.71 -27.82 22.14
N GLU A 237 -8.80 -28.34 22.71
CA GLU A 237 -10.04 -27.55 22.87
C GLU A 237 -9.82 -26.17 23.54
N SER A 238 -8.81 -26.09 24.42
CA SER A 238 -8.00 -24.92 24.79
C SER A 238 -8.04 -23.72 23.82
N ASP A 239 -7.57 -23.88 22.57
CA ASP A 239 -7.30 -22.77 21.65
C ASP A 239 -8.52 -22.38 20.82
N GLN A 240 -9.39 -23.34 20.48
CA GLN A 240 -10.70 -23.04 19.89
C GLN A 240 -11.55 -22.21 20.85
N ILE A 241 -11.42 -22.45 22.16
CA ILE A 241 -12.10 -21.69 23.20
C ILE A 241 -11.63 -20.21 23.24
N ILE A 242 -10.38 -19.90 22.88
CA ILE A 242 -9.82 -18.54 22.96
C ILE A 242 -10.33 -17.65 21.81
N THR A 243 -10.35 -18.14 20.57
CA THR A 243 -10.86 -17.38 19.42
C THR A 243 -12.39 -17.25 19.42
N ARG A 244 -13.12 -18.28 19.82
CA ARG A 244 -14.60 -18.28 19.79
C ARG A 244 -15.28 -17.55 20.96
N LYS A 245 -14.56 -17.20 22.03
CA LYS A 245 -15.09 -16.43 23.19
C LYS A 245 -14.95 -14.91 23.08
N LEU A 246 -14.20 -14.38 22.11
CA LEU A 246 -13.88 -12.94 22.02
C LEU A 246 -14.59 -12.18 20.88
N LEU A 247 -15.44 -12.85 20.11
CA LEU A 247 -16.42 -12.19 19.23
C LEU A 247 -17.80 -12.21 19.89
N PRO A 248 -18.46 -11.04 20.10
CA PRO A 248 -19.84 -11.03 20.55
C PRO A 248 -20.73 -11.61 19.45
N LYS A 249 -21.42 -12.71 19.75
CA LYS A 249 -22.33 -13.37 18.80
C LYS A 249 -23.36 -12.37 18.29
N THR A 250 -23.53 -12.33 16.97
CA THR A 250 -24.57 -11.56 16.27
C THR A 250 -25.94 -12.19 16.51
N THR A 251 -26.47 -12.02 17.72
CA THR A 251 -27.81 -12.51 18.09
C THR A 251 -28.87 -11.66 17.40
N ASN A 252 -29.66 -12.30 16.54
CA ASN A 252 -30.81 -11.69 15.88
C ASN A 252 -31.92 -11.40 16.91
N ILE A 253 -32.30 -10.13 17.09
CA ILE A 253 -33.34 -9.72 18.06
C ILE A 253 -34.30 -8.72 17.41
N TYR A 254 -35.42 -9.24 16.92
CA TYR A 254 -36.69 -8.52 16.96
C TYR A 254 -37.40 -8.85 18.30
N PRO A 255 -38.04 -7.87 18.97
CA PRO A 255 -38.55 -8.08 20.32
C PRO A 255 -39.95 -8.71 20.35
N THR A 256 -40.13 -9.72 21.20
CA THR A 256 -41.43 -10.07 21.79
C THR A 256 -41.37 -9.99 23.32
N SER A 257 -42.45 -9.52 23.93
CA SER A 257 -42.51 -9.01 25.31
C SER A 257 -42.33 -10.05 26.42
N LYS A 258 -41.64 -9.71 27.52
CA LYS A 258 -42.24 -9.46 28.87
C LYS A 258 -41.23 -9.29 30.04
N THR A 259 -41.43 -8.21 30.80
CA THR A 259 -41.28 -8.03 32.28
C THR A 259 -40.06 -8.52 33.09
N SER A 260 -39.59 -7.62 34.00
CA SER A 260 -38.89 -7.87 35.30
C SER A 260 -37.46 -8.47 35.26
N ALA A 261 -36.54 -8.16 36.19
CA ALA A 261 -36.45 -7.11 37.22
C ALA A 261 -34.96 -6.81 37.53
N THR A 262 -34.67 -5.72 38.25
CA THR A 262 -33.32 -5.41 38.78
C THR A 262 -33.03 -6.18 40.07
N PRO A 263 -31.74 -6.32 40.43
CA PRO A 263 -31.26 -5.57 41.60
C PRO A 263 -30.00 -4.75 41.31
N ALA A 264 -29.68 -3.82 42.21
CA ALA A 264 -28.49 -2.97 42.15
C ALA A 264 -27.50 -3.33 43.28
N TYR A 265 -26.23 -2.97 43.11
CA TYR A 265 -25.28 -2.84 44.22
C TYR A 265 -24.48 -1.54 44.08
N SER A 266 -24.25 -0.90 45.22
CA SER A 266 -23.56 0.39 45.38
C SER A 266 -22.24 0.22 46.13
N CYS A 267 -21.30 1.12 45.90
CA CYS A 267 -20.20 1.37 46.84
C CYS A 267 -19.76 2.84 46.76
N THR A 268 -19.23 3.38 47.85
CA THR A 268 -19.00 4.82 48.08
C THR A 268 -17.50 5.17 48.18
N PRO A 269 -17.09 6.40 47.82
CA PRO A 269 -15.71 6.84 47.94
C PRO A 269 -15.39 7.56 49.27
N ASN A 270 -14.24 7.22 49.84
CA ASN A 270 -13.36 7.99 50.75
C ASN A 270 -11.92 7.65 50.29
N GLU A 271 -10.85 8.43 50.46
CA GLU A 271 -10.57 9.58 51.33
C GLU A 271 -9.46 10.47 50.69
N THR A 272 -9.15 11.63 51.27
CA THR A 272 -7.97 12.51 50.96
C THR A 272 -7.79 13.52 52.10
N PRO A 273 -6.64 14.22 52.25
CA PRO A 273 -5.30 14.04 51.66
C PRO A 273 -4.22 13.82 52.76
N PRO A 274 -2.95 14.22 52.59
CA PRO A 274 -2.58 15.59 52.99
C PRO A 274 -1.66 16.35 52.00
N GLN A 275 -1.45 17.64 52.27
CA GLN A 275 -0.66 18.57 51.44
C GLN A 275 0.80 18.69 51.89
N ALA A 276 1.67 19.20 51.01
CA ALA A 276 2.94 19.82 51.37
C ALA A 276 3.16 21.11 50.56
N THR A 277 3.69 22.15 51.19
CA THR A 277 3.86 23.51 50.61
C THR A 277 5.29 23.75 50.07
N PRO A 278 5.48 24.69 49.13
CA PRO A 278 6.76 24.88 48.44
C PRO A 278 7.80 25.66 49.26
N THR A 279 9.08 25.41 48.96
CA THR A 279 10.22 26.24 49.40
C THR A 279 10.89 26.94 48.21
N SER A 280 11.20 28.22 48.40
CA SER A 280 11.84 29.10 47.41
C SER A 280 13.36 29.12 47.55
N TYR A 281 14.08 29.28 46.44
CA TYR A 281 15.43 29.88 46.44
C TYR A 281 15.62 30.85 45.27
N MET A 282 16.61 31.74 45.40
CA MET A 282 16.71 33.02 44.69
C MET A 282 17.59 33.02 43.43
N SER A 283 17.53 34.14 42.71
CA SER A 283 18.15 34.47 41.43
C SER A 283 19.54 35.11 41.51
N THR A 284 20.35 34.87 40.47
CA THR A 284 21.42 35.75 39.93
C THR A 284 21.41 35.53 38.41
N GLU A 285 21.04 36.49 37.55
CA GLU A 285 21.74 37.71 37.11
C GLU A 285 23.05 37.49 36.34
N GLY A 286 23.14 38.15 35.16
CA GLY A 286 24.34 38.31 34.31
C GLY A 286 24.44 37.33 33.11
N GLU A 287 24.73 37.74 31.87
CA GLU A 287 24.86 39.07 31.24
C GLU A 287 24.52 38.98 29.73
N LYS A 288 24.40 40.14 29.05
CA LYS A 288 24.50 40.29 27.58
C LYS A 288 25.60 41.28 27.23
N PRO A 289 26.34 41.05 26.13
CA PRO A 289 26.78 42.17 25.27
C PRO A 289 26.04 42.21 23.92
N ALA A 290 26.36 43.24 23.12
CA ALA A 290 25.62 43.62 21.91
C ALA A 290 26.42 43.40 20.60
N ALA A 291 25.81 43.81 19.49
CA ALA A 291 26.27 43.63 18.11
C ALA A 291 27.54 44.41 17.70
N GLY A 292 28.10 44.04 16.54
CA GLY A 292 29.09 44.79 15.77
C GLY A 292 28.91 44.54 14.26
N ALA A 293 29.40 45.45 13.40
CA ALA A 293 29.21 45.40 11.94
C ALA A 293 30.40 45.98 11.15
N GLY A 294 30.49 45.63 9.86
CA GLY A 294 31.57 45.93 8.89
C GLY A 294 31.77 44.68 7.99
N ASP A 295 31.75 44.68 6.64
CA ASP A 295 32.19 45.65 5.61
C ASP A 295 33.74 45.73 5.56
N THR A 296 34.47 45.60 4.43
CA THR A 296 34.18 45.93 3.01
C THR A 296 34.91 45.03 1.96
N SER A 297 34.43 45.06 0.70
CA SER A 297 35.19 45.07 -0.59
C SER A 297 36.13 43.90 -1.04
N GLY A 298 36.18 43.63 -2.37
CA GLY A 298 37.32 42.93 -3.00
C GLY A 298 37.08 42.18 -4.34
N GLY A 299 37.28 42.85 -5.48
CA GLY A 299 37.52 42.27 -6.83
C GLY A 299 38.42 43.23 -7.64
N PRO A 300 38.53 43.18 -8.99
CA PRO A 300 38.11 42.18 -9.99
C PRO A 300 39.20 41.86 -11.05
N THR A 301 38.97 40.93 -12.02
CA THR A 301 39.59 40.90 -13.38
C THR A 301 39.03 39.76 -14.26
N GLN A 302 39.45 39.60 -15.53
CA GLN A 302 38.88 40.18 -16.77
C GLN A 302 39.24 39.29 -18.00
N LEU A 303 38.53 39.44 -19.13
CA LEU A 303 38.67 38.74 -20.44
C LEU A 303 39.93 39.19 -21.25
N PRO A 304 40.25 38.72 -22.50
CA PRO A 304 39.67 37.69 -23.41
C PRO A 304 40.77 36.63 -23.79
N PRO A 305 41.14 36.20 -25.05
CA PRO A 305 40.47 36.06 -26.36
C PRO A 305 40.71 34.75 -27.20
N SER A 306 39.82 34.48 -28.17
CA SER A 306 39.98 33.93 -29.56
C SER A 306 40.94 32.78 -29.96
N GLY A 307 40.43 31.90 -30.86
CA GLY A 307 41.22 31.09 -31.82
C GLY A 307 40.34 30.45 -32.92
N GLU A 308 40.61 30.73 -34.20
CA GLU A 308 39.78 30.34 -35.36
C GLU A 308 40.35 29.20 -36.25
N THR A 309 39.55 28.83 -37.27
CA THR A 309 39.88 28.20 -38.59
C THR A 309 39.61 26.68 -38.71
N LYS A 310 39.28 26.06 -39.86
CA LYS A 310 38.87 26.38 -41.28
C LYS A 310 38.40 25.03 -41.94
N SER A 311 37.90 24.82 -43.18
CA SER A 311 37.38 25.56 -44.38
C SER A 311 36.98 24.49 -45.44
N SER A 312 36.15 24.66 -46.49
CA SER A 312 35.08 25.61 -46.89
C SER A 312 34.57 25.22 -48.31
N SER A 313 33.40 25.74 -48.76
CA SER A 313 32.96 25.82 -50.19
C SER A 313 32.46 24.51 -50.86
N LYS A 314 31.63 24.47 -51.93
CA LYS A 314 30.93 25.55 -52.69
C LYS A 314 29.79 25.02 -53.62
N ASP A 315 29.01 25.97 -54.15
CA ASP A 315 28.26 26.00 -55.43
C ASP A 315 26.99 25.13 -55.68
N ALA A 316 26.15 25.64 -56.59
CA ALA A 316 24.87 25.11 -57.11
C ALA A 316 24.77 25.45 -58.63
N PRO A 317 23.73 25.04 -59.40
CA PRO A 317 22.56 25.94 -59.55
C PRO A 317 21.18 25.31 -59.91
N ALA A 318 20.15 26.18 -59.86
CA ALA A 318 18.80 26.26 -60.47
C ALA A 318 18.31 25.24 -61.54
N THR A 319 17.01 25.07 -61.87
CA THR A 319 15.84 26.00 -61.91
C THR A 319 14.49 25.25 -61.68
N GLY A 320 13.37 25.97 -61.46
CA GLY A 320 12.00 25.38 -61.50
C GLY A 320 10.91 26.28 -60.88
N ALA A 321 9.76 26.45 -61.55
CA ALA A 321 8.71 27.42 -61.17
C ALA A 321 7.65 26.90 -60.18
N ALA A 322 6.90 27.83 -59.55
CA ALA A 322 5.73 27.56 -58.70
C ALA A 322 4.40 27.57 -59.50
N PRO A 323 3.30 27.05 -58.92
CA PRO A 323 2.28 27.96 -58.37
C PRO A 323 1.82 27.57 -56.94
N ALA A 324 0.74 28.20 -56.43
CA ALA A 324 0.44 28.29 -54.99
C ALA A 324 -0.98 27.89 -54.54
N GLY A 325 -1.13 27.63 -53.23
CA GLY A 325 -2.36 27.26 -52.50
C GLY A 325 -2.04 26.18 -51.45
N ASP A 326 -2.39 26.25 -50.17
CA ASP A 326 -3.19 27.21 -49.39
C ASP A 326 -2.52 27.56 -48.04
N LYS A 327 -2.93 28.68 -47.42
CA LYS A 327 -2.41 29.07 -46.09
C LYS A 327 -3.06 28.26 -44.96
N LYS A 328 -2.30 27.35 -44.34
CA LYS A 328 -2.66 26.79 -43.01
C LYS A 328 -2.67 27.90 -41.95
N LEU A 329 -3.78 28.03 -41.22
CA LEU A 329 -3.91 28.90 -40.05
C LEU A 329 -3.02 28.42 -38.90
N SER A 330 -2.59 29.35 -38.04
CA SER A 330 -1.70 29.06 -36.91
C SER A 330 -2.43 28.37 -35.75
N GLY A 331 -1.68 27.63 -34.93
CA GLY A 331 -2.21 26.93 -33.74
C GLY A 331 -2.86 27.86 -32.70
N ALA A 332 -2.52 29.15 -32.70
CA ALA A 332 -3.16 30.15 -31.84
C ALA A 332 -4.60 30.47 -32.29
N GLU A 333 -4.83 30.59 -33.59
CA GLU A 333 -6.14 30.88 -34.18
C GLU A 333 -7.11 29.70 -34.03
N LEU A 334 -6.60 28.48 -34.16
CA LEU A 334 -7.36 27.25 -33.88
C LEU A 334 -7.80 27.17 -32.40
N LYS A 335 -6.90 27.48 -31.45
CA LYS A 335 -7.24 27.56 -30.03
C LYS A 335 -8.25 28.67 -29.72
N LYS A 336 -8.22 29.79 -30.45
CA LYS A 336 -9.21 30.87 -30.31
C LYS A 336 -10.59 30.42 -30.78
N LYS A 337 -10.71 29.90 -32.01
CA LYS A 337 -11.98 29.38 -32.57
C LYS A 337 -12.59 28.29 -31.68
N ALA A 338 -11.80 27.32 -31.21
CA ALA A 338 -12.29 26.26 -30.33
C ALA A 338 -12.83 26.78 -28.98
N LYS A 339 -12.28 27.89 -28.47
CA LYS A 339 -12.77 28.54 -27.24
C LYS A 339 -14.07 29.31 -27.47
N GLU A 340 -14.21 29.95 -28.63
CA GLU A 340 -15.41 30.67 -29.06
C GLU A 340 -16.57 29.72 -29.38
N GLU A 341 -16.31 28.61 -30.08
CA GLU A 341 -17.29 27.55 -30.35
C GLU A 341 -17.81 26.91 -29.05
N LYS A 342 -16.91 26.63 -28.08
CA LYS A 342 -17.27 26.08 -26.77
C LYS A 342 -18.08 27.08 -25.91
N ALA A 343 -17.96 28.38 -26.16
CA ALA A 343 -18.82 29.40 -25.57
C ALA A 343 -20.20 29.44 -26.26
N ALA A 344 -20.25 29.38 -27.59
CA ALA A 344 -21.50 29.33 -28.37
C ALA A 344 -22.35 28.10 -28.01
N ARG A 345 -21.75 26.91 -27.94
CA ARG A 345 -22.44 25.67 -27.47
C ARG A 345 -22.99 25.81 -26.05
N ARG A 346 -22.29 26.51 -25.14
CA ARG A 346 -22.79 26.80 -23.78
C ARG A 346 -23.96 27.78 -23.77
N MET A 347 -24.02 28.73 -24.70
CA MET A 347 -25.20 29.61 -24.86
C MET A 347 -26.39 28.85 -25.45
N GLN A 348 -26.19 28.05 -26.51
CA GLN A 348 -27.24 27.24 -27.12
C GLN A 348 -27.87 26.25 -26.12
N ALA A 349 -27.05 25.53 -25.34
CA ALA A 349 -27.55 24.63 -24.29
C ALA A 349 -28.44 25.35 -23.25
N LYS A 350 -28.12 26.62 -22.93
CA LYS A 350 -28.90 27.43 -21.98
C LYS A 350 -30.23 27.94 -22.57
N VAL A 351 -30.31 28.13 -23.89
CA VAL A 351 -31.56 28.45 -24.60
C VAL A 351 -32.46 27.22 -24.74
N MET A 352 -31.88 26.04 -25.00
CA MET A 352 -32.64 24.79 -25.13
C MET A 352 -33.28 24.35 -23.80
N GLN A 353 -32.65 24.63 -22.65
CA GLN A 353 -33.25 24.38 -21.33
C GLN A 353 -34.45 25.26 -20.99
N THR A 354 -34.69 26.37 -21.72
CA THR A 354 -35.87 27.24 -21.50
C THR A 354 -37.04 26.96 -22.46
N ALA A 355 -36.93 25.97 -23.35
CA ALA A 355 -37.93 25.68 -24.38
C ALA A 355 -38.90 24.52 -24.04
N ALA A 356 -38.81 23.93 -22.84
CA ALA A 356 -39.52 22.71 -22.46
C ALA A 356 -40.44 22.89 -21.24
N ALA A 357 -41.50 23.69 -21.40
CA ALA A 357 -42.60 23.80 -20.43
C ALA A 357 -43.95 24.04 -21.17
N PRO A 358 -45.04 23.34 -20.80
CA PRO A 358 -46.35 23.56 -21.42
C PRO A 358 -47.02 24.85 -20.92
N PRO A 359 -47.84 25.53 -21.73
CA PRO A 359 -48.45 26.81 -21.36
C PRO A 359 -49.68 26.64 -20.46
N GLY A 360 -49.67 27.25 -19.27
CA GLY A 360 -50.82 27.33 -18.38
C GLY A 360 -50.60 28.21 -17.14
N ALA A 361 -51.64 28.94 -16.73
CA ALA A 361 -51.73 29.70 -15.47
C ALA A 361 -50.62 30.74 -15.19
N ALA A 362 -50.65 31.87 -15.90
CA ALA A 362 -49.97 33.10 -15.45
C ALA A 362 -50.91 33.97 -14.59
N ALA A 363 -50.67 34.05 -13.27
CA ALA A 363 -51.26 35.05 -12.38
C ALA A 363 -50.46 35.17 -11.06
N ALA A 364 -50.51 36.37 -10.45
CA ALA A 364 -50.13 36.64 -9.04
C ALA A 364 -48.68 36.33 -8.58
N ALA A 365 -47.70 37.09 -9.08
CA ALA A 365 -46.40 37.26 -8.43
C ALA A 365 -45.76 38.64 -8.70
N ALA A 366 -46.18 39.68 -7.97
CA ALA A 366 -45.64 41.04 -8.14
C ALA A 366 -45.69 41.91 -6.85
N ALA A 367 -44.63 41.90 -6.04
CA ALA A 367 -44.20 42.97 -5.12
C ALA A 367 -42.92 42.54 -4.35
N ALA A 368 -42.12 43.50 -3.86
CA ALA A 368 -41.01 43.34 -2.88
C ALA A 368 -40.00 42.20 -3.15
N ALA A 369 -38.80 42.37 -3.73
CA ALA A 369 -37.91 43.54 -3.84
C ALA A 369 -37.26 44.02 -2.51
N ALA A 370 -36.02 43.56 -2.30
CA ALA A 370 -34.85 44.29 -1.79
C ALA A 370 -34.76 44.88 -0.35
N ALA A 371 -33.73 44.37 0.35
CA ALA A 371 -32.66 45.12 1.05
C ALA A 371 -32.78 45.53 2.54
N LYS A 372 -31.59 45.59 3.17
CA LYS A 372 -31.23 46.11 4.51
C LYS A 372 -31.82 45.32 5.70
N GLY A 373 -31.21 45.31 6.88
CA GLY A 373 -30.00 46.00 7.38
C GLY A 373 -30.19 46.32 8.87
N LYS A 374 -29.12 46.26 9.69
CA LYS A 374 -29.22 46.44 11.15
C LYS A 374 -29.85 47.78 11.56
N ALA A 375 -30.77 47.72 12.52
CA ALA A 375 -31.09 48.79 13.48
C ALA A 375 -31.39 48.16 14.86
N LYS A 376 -31.66 48.97 15.89
CA LYS A 376 -31.52 48.59 17.32
C LYS A 376 -32.63 49.22 18.19
N GLN A 377 -32.86 48.61 19.35
CA GLN A 377 -33.41 49.15 20.61
C GLN A 377 -34.93 49.16 20.87
N ASP A 378 -35.22 48.74 22.10
CA ASP A 378 -36.22 49.18 23.09
C ASP A 378 -37.73 49.18 22.82
N GLY A 379 -38.43 48.49 23.75
CA GLY A 379 -39.54 49.12 24.48
C GLY A 379 -40.88 48.39 24.46
N GLY A 380 -41.57 48.39 25.60
CA GLY A 380 -43.02 48.11 25.69
C GLY A 380 -43.38 46.74 26.29
N ALA A 381 -43.79 46.75 27.57
CA ALA A 381 -44.38 45.58 28.22
C ALA A 381 -45.86 45.40 27.84
N GLY A 382 -46.33 44.15 27.82
CA GLY A 382 -47.74 43.78 27.71
C GLY A 382 -47.94 42.38 28.31
N ALA A 383 -48.93 42.20 29.19
CA ALA A 383 -49.03 41.03 30.06
C ALA A 383 -50.40 40.33 30.01
N SER A 384 -50.44 39.09 30.52
CA SER A 384 -51.62 38.21 30.63
C SER A 384 -52.09 37.58 29.30
N ALA A 385 -52.74 36.41 29.26
CA ALA A 385 -53.34 35.64 30.36
C ALA A 385 -53.09 34.12 30.29
N HIS A 386 -53.52 33.41 31.35
CA HIS A 386 -53.28 31.98 31.61
C HIS A 386 -53.90 30.99 30.61
N GLY A 387 -53.24 29.83 30.49
CA GLY A 387 -53.84 28.56 30.07
C GLY A 387 -53.02 27.37 30.62
N SER A 388 -53.37 26.86 31.80
CA SER A 388 -52.58 25.81 32.48
C SER A 388 -53.04 24.39 32.11
N LYS A 389 -52.08 23.45 32.00
CA LYS A 389 -52.30 22.02 32.29
C LYS A 389 -51.00 21.24 32.51
N THR A 390 -50.92 20.63 33.69
CA THR A 390 -50.20 19.38 34.04
C THR A 390 -48.75 19.19 33.55
N ALA A 391 -47.78 19.34 34.46
CA ALA A 391 -46.40 18.89 34.26
C ALA A 391 -46.18 17.43 34.70
N PRO A 392 -45.38 16.62 33.97
CA PRO A 392 -44.80 15.38 34.47
C PRO A 392 -43.69 15.65 35.49
N ARG A 393 -43.47 14.74 36.44
CA ARG A 393 -42.40 14.86 37.46
C ARG A 393 -41.03 14.65 36.82
N THR A 394 -40.14 15.63 36.92
CA THR A 394 -38.73 15.49 36.52
C THR A 394 -38.00 14.55 37.48
N ALA A 395 -37.29 13.55 36.94
CA ALA A 395 -36.25 12.83 37.68
C ALA A 395 -35.09 13.78 38.02
N PRO A 396 -34.21 13.44 38.98
CA PRO A 396 -33.06 14.28 39.33
C PRO A 396 -32.18 14.51 38.10
N THR A 397 -32.00 15.77 37.71
CA THR A 397 -31.07 16.14 36.65
C THR A 397 -29.64 15.97 37.16
N GLU A 398 -28.82 15.20 36.44
CA GLU A 398 -27.36 15.25 36.59
C GLU A 398 -26.89 16.73 36.54
N PRO A 399 -25.83 17.11 37.29
CA PRO A 399 -25.27 18.45 37.17
C PRO A 399 -24.91 18.74 35.70
N PRO A 400 -25.18 19.96 35.20
CA PRO A 400 -25.04 20.27 33.77
C PRO A 400 -23.58 20.07 33.35
N LYS A 401 -23.35 19.08 32.48
CA LYS A 401 -22.00 18.73 31.99
C LYS A 401 -21.33 20.00 31.42
N PRO A 402 -20.08 20.31 31.81
CA PRO A 402 -19.42 21.52 31.39
C PRO A 402 -19.39 21.59 29.86
N LYS A 403 -19.75 22.75 29.30
CA LYS A 403 -19.77 22.93 27.85
C LYS A 403 -18.34 22.82 27.33
N ALA A 404 -18.02 21.71 26.66
CA ALA A 404 -16.72 21.50 26.05
C ALA A 404 -16.43 22.60 25.02
N THR A 405 -15.48 23.48 25.35
CA THR A 405 -15.01 24.58 24.51
C THR A 405 -13.56 24.35 24.15
N VAL A 406 -13.34 23.53 23.12
CA VAL A 406 -12.03 23.39 22.47
C VAL A 406 -11.53 24.79 22.07
N PRO A 407 -10.33 25.24 22.48
CA PRO A 407 -9.84 26.57 22.17
C PRO A 407 -9.76 26.82 20.66
N ALA A 408 -9.90 28.09 20.23
CA ALA A 408 -10.01 28.42 18.81
C ALA A 408 -8.82 27.97 17.95
N CYS A 409 -7.61 27.95 18.51
CA CYS A 409 -6.39 27.44 17.88
C CYS A 409 -6.37 25.90 17.65
N PHE A 410 -7.33 25.18 18.23
CA PHE A 410 -7.54 23.75 18.07
C PHE A 410 -8.89 23.41 17.42
N SER A 411 -9.62 24.41 16.90
CA SER A 411 -10.97 24.22 16.33
C SER A 411 -11.01 23.39 15.03
N HIS A 412 -9.85 23.11 14.42
CA HIS A 412 -9.70 22.16 13.33
C HIS A 412 -9.62 20.70 13.79
N LEU A 413 -9.31 20.45 15.08
CA LEU A 413 -9.23 19.10 15.62
C LEU A 413 -10.62 18.47 15.67
N SER A 414 -10.63 17.18 15.34
CA SER A 414 -11.86 16.42 15.14
C SER A 414 -12.16 15.54 16.36
N MET A 415 -13.44 15.21 16.57
CA MET A 415 -13.91 14.49 17.75
C MET A 415 -15.10 13.62 17.38
N ALA A 416 -15.17 12.40 17.91
CA ALA A 416 -16.31 11.51 17.71
C ALA A 416 -17.63 12.13 18.24
N LYS A 417 -18.73 11.88 17.52
CA LYS A 417 -20.07 12.40 17.84
C LYS A 417 -21.09 11.27 17.81
N ARG A 418 -21.76 11.03 18.95
CA ARG A 418 -22.86 10.05 19.04
C ARG A 418 -24.10 10.63 18.35
N MET A 419 -24.25 10.36 17.06
CA MET A 419 -25.42 10.77 16.27
C MET A 419 -26.62 9.87 16.58
N SER A 420 -27.82 10.45 16.67
CA SER A 420 -29.07 9.68 16.68
C SER A 420 -29.32 9.08 15.29
N ILE A 421 -29.95 7.91 15.23
CA ILE A 421 -30.48 7.33 13.97
C ILE A 421 -31.42 8.34 13.28
N THR A 422 -32.20 9.10 14.05
CA THR A 422 -33.12 10.13 13.55
C THR A 422 -32.43 11.39 12.99
N GLN A 423 -31.09 11.47 13.05
CA GLN A 423 -30.27 12.55 12.49
C GLN A 423 -29.44 12.10 11.28
N ALA A 424 -29.51 10.82 10.89
CA ALA A 424 -28.93 10.34 9.65
C ALA A 424 -29.81 10.73 8.45
N ASP A 425 -29.21 10.77 7.26
CA ASP A 425 -29.99 10.84 6.02
C ASP A 425 -30.75 9.53 5.81
N LYS A 426 -31.90 9.58 5.12
CA LYS A 426 -32.71 8.41 4.76
C LYS A 426 -31.97 7.48 3.79
N ASP A 427 -31.03 8.03 3.02
CA ASP A 427 -30.17 7.29 2.10
C ASP A 427 -29.02 6.52 2.79
N VAL A 428 -28.90 6.60 4.12
CA VAL A 428 -27.88 5.85 4.88
C VAL A 428 -28.36 4.42 5.17
N HIS A 429 -27.61 3.43 4.70
CA HIS A 429 -27.94 2.01 4.82
C HIS A 429 -27.91 1.55 6.30
N PRO A 430 -28.81 0.66 6.77
CA PRO A 430 -28.87 0.25 8.18
C PRO A 430 -27.57 -0.33 8.75
N VAL A 431 -26.77 -1.01 7.91
CA VAL A 431 -25.45 -1.53 8.30
C VAL A 431 -24.46 -0.39 8.59
N MET A 432 -24.53 0.70 7.83
CA MET A 432 -23.71 1.91 8.05
C MET A 432 -24.15 2.64 9.32
N LEU A 433 -25.45 2.72 9.60
CA LEU A 433 -25.97 3.27 10.87
C LEU A 433 -25.38 2.53 12.08
N GLN A 434 -25.40 1.19 12.07
CA GLN A 434 -24.79 0.38 13.13
C GLN A 434 -23.27 0.56 13.22
N LEU A 435 -22.58 0.69 12.08
CA LEU A 435 -21.14 0.91 12.03
C LEU A 435 -20.75 2.27 12.64
N GLY A 436 -21.46 3.34 12.26
CA GLY A 436 -21.26 4.69 12.83
C GLY A 436 -21.51 4.74 14.34
N GLN A 437 -22.49 3.98 14.85
CA GLN A 437 -22.70 3.81 16.29
C GLN A 437 -21.52 3.09 16.97
N LYS A 438 -21.03 1.97 16.42
CA LYS A 438 -19.87 1.24 16.97
C LYS A 438 -18.59 2.08 16.94
N MET A 439 -18.41 2.92 15.92
CA MET A 439 -17.30 3.86 15.81
C MET A 439 -17.40 4.99 16.84
N SER A 440 -18.54 5.67 16.94
CA SER A 440 -18.75 6.83 17.83
C SER A 440 -18.87 6.48 19.33
N THR A 441 -19.03 5.19 19.64
CA THR A 441 -18.96 4.65 21.01
C THR A 441 -17.62 3.96 21.33
N PHE A 442 -16.65 4.02 20.41
CA PHE A 442 -15.33 3.36 20.53
C PHE A 442 -15.38 1.82 20.70
N ALA A 443 -16.55 1.20 20.51
CA ALA A 443 -16.71 -0.26 20.48
C ALA A 443 -15.90 -0.93 19.35
N ILE A 444 -15.56 -0.17 18.30
CA ILE A 444 -14.41 -0.47 17.42
C ILE A 444 -13.45 0.73 17.43
N SER A 445 -12.31 0.56 18.10
CA SER A 445 -11.29 1.60 18.30
C SER A 445 -10.17 1.53 17.24
N ASP A 446 -9.58 0.33 17.08
CA ASP A 446 -8.50 -0.09 16.18
C ASP A 446 -8.74 0.28 14.70
N SER A 447 -7.73 0.85 14.03
CA SER A 447 -7.81 1.37 12.66
C SER A 447 -8.19 0.31 11.61
N ILE A 448 -7.60 -0.88 11.70
CA ILE A 448 -7.79 -1.96 10.73
C ILE A 448 -9.16 -2.63 10.92
N THR A 449 -9.57 -2.89 12.16
CA THR A 449 -10.91 -3.39 12.51
C THR A 449 -12.00 -2.44 11.98
N ARG A 450 -11.74 -1.12 12.02
CA ARG A 450 -12.62 -0.11 11.42
C ARG A 450 -12.61 -0.15 9.89
N ALA A 451 -11.46 -0.32 9.25
CA ALA A 451 -11.34 -0.40 7.80
C ALA A 451 -12.01 -1.67 7.24
N GLU A 452 -11.79 -2.82 7.88
CA GLU A 452 -12.44 -4.10 7.58
C GLU A 452 -13.97 -4.00 7.69
N ALA A 453 -14.46 -3.56 8.85
CA ALA A 453 -15.91 -3.38 9.07
C ALA A 453 -16.54 -2.35 8.10
N THR A 454 -15.76 -1.37 7.63
CA THR A 454 -16.19 -0.40 6.62
C THR A 454 -16.33 -1.05 5.24
N LEU A 455 -15.35 -1.85 4.80
CA LEU A 455 -15.43 -2.56 3.51
C LEU A 455 -16.52 -3.65 3.52
N LEU A 456 -16.65 -4.41 4.60
CA LEU A 456 -17.73 -5.40 4.76
C LEU A 456 -19.13 -4.76 4.81
N ALA A 457 -19.24 -3.54 5.36
CA ALA A 457 -20.47 -2.76 5.28
C ALA A 457 -20.73 -2.25 3.85
N PHE A 458 -19.68 -1.80 3.12
CA PHE A 458 -19.83 -1.39 1.72
C PHE A 458 -20.21 -2.55 0.81
N LYS A 459 -19.71 -3.77 1.05
CA LYS A 459 -20.13 -4.97 0.33
C LYS A 459 -21.65 -5.17 0.41
N GLN A 460 -22.22 -5.13 1.62
CA GLN A 460 -23.68 -5.21 1.84
C GLN A 460 -24.46 -4.04 1.22
N VAL A 461 -23.87 -2.85 1.12
CA VAL A 461 -24.46 -1.70 0.39
C VAL A 461 -24.45 -1.94 -1.12
N ILE A 462 -23.41 -2.56 -1.67
CA ILE A 462 -23.28 -2.89 -3.10
C ILE A 462 -24.22 -4.04 -3.49
N GLU A 463 -24.33 -5.07 -2.64
CA GLU A 463 -25.23 -6.21 -2.82
C GLU A 463 -26.72 -5.81 -2.80
N SER A 464 -27.10 -4.86 -1.92
CA SER A 464 -28.48 -4.36 -1.81
C SER A 464 -28.82 -3.22 -2.77
N TYR A 465 -27.84 -2.65 -3.46
CA TYR A 465 -28.01 -1.54 -4.38
C TYR A 465 -28.70 -1.96 -5.69
N THR A 466 -29.53 -1.08 -6.25
CA THR A 466 -30.17 -1.22 -7.57
C THR A 466 -29.92 0.06 -8.39
N THR A 467 -29.43 -0.08 -9.63
CA THR A 467 -29.18 1.07 -10.51
C THR A 467 -30.49 1.74 -10.98
N PRO A 468 -30.67 3.06 -10.77
CA PRO A 468 -31.83 3.78 -11.29
C PRO A 468 -31.89 3.80 -12.81
N HIS A 469 -33.10 3.74 -13.37
CA HIS A 469 -33.30 3.75 -14.81
C HIS A 469 -32.68 5.00 -15.47
N GLY A 470 -31.86 4.80 -16.51
CA GLY A 470 -31.13 5.88 -17.20
C GLY A 470 -29.80 6.29 -16.55
N ALA A 471 -29.34 5.62 -15.49
CA ALA A 471 -28.01 5.77 -14.91
C ALA A 471 -27.14 4.53 -15.16
N THR A 472 -25.81 4.67 -15.05
CA THR A 472 -24.86 3.55 -14.99
C THR A 472 -24.44 3.29 -13.55
N LEU A 473 -24.19 2.01 -13.21
CA LEU A 473 -23.77 1.56 -11.88
C LEU A 473 -22.57 2.38 -11.36
N SER A 474 -21.48 2.38 -12.13
CA SER A 474 -20.18 2.96 -11.75
C SER A 474 -20.28 4.45 -11.37
N ARG A 475 -21.14 5.20 -12.09
CA ARG A 475 -21.37 6.62 -11.84
C ARG A 475 -22.28 6.87 -10.65
N HIS A 476 -23.41 6.19 -10.55
CA HIS A 476 -24.43 6.48 -9.54
C HIS A 476 -24.03 5.94 -8.15
N LEU A 477 -23.51 4.71 -8.10
CA LEU A 477 -22.97 4.09 -6.88
C LEU A 477 -21.90 5.00 -6.23
N THR A 478 -20.94 5.49 -7.02
CA THR A 478 -19.83 6.33 -6.52
C THR A 478 -20.27 7.72 -6.08
N SER A 479 -21.11 8.39 -6.89
CA SER A 479 -21.41 9.83 -6.70
C SER A 479 -22.57 10.13 -5.75
N VAL A 480 -23.48 9.17 -5.54
CA VAL A 480 -24.63 9.31 -4.64
C VAL A 480 -24.51 8.33 -3.47
N VAL A 481 -24.60 7.03 -3.75
CA VAL A 481 -24.80 6.00 -2.72
C VAL A 481 -23.63 5.95 -1.74
N LEU A 482 -22.40 5.74 -2.21
CA LEU A 482 -21.20 5.68 -1.37
C LEU A 482 -20.93 7.02 -0.67
N LYS A 483 -21.18 8.14 -1.36
CA LYS A 483 -20.97 9.49 -0.82
C LYS A 483 -21.74 9.68 0.50
N ASN A 484 -23.04 9.39 0.49
CA ASN A 484 -23.90 9.57 1.65
C ASN A 484 -23.47 8.68 2.85
N GLN A 485 -22.99 7.45 2.58
CA GLN A 485 -22.46 6.59 3.65
C GLN A 485 -21.17 7.15 4.25
N ILE A 486 -20.24 7.62 3.42
CA ILE A 486 -18.94 8.17 3.85
C ILE A 486 -19.14 9.43 4.69
N GLU A 487 -20.05 10.31 4.28
CA GLU A 487 -20.37 11.53 5.02
C GLU A 487 -20.98 11.21 6.40
N TYR A 488 -21.88 10.23 6.49
CA TYR A 488 -22.41 9.76 7.78
C TYR A 488 -21.34 9.15 8.70
N LEU A 489 -20.50 8.23 8.19
CA LEU A 489 -19.44 7.60 9.00
C LEU A 489 -18.44 8.66 9.50
N THR A 490 -18.05 9.60 8.64
CA THR A 490 -17.13 10.70 8.99
C THR A 490 -17.73 11.63 10.05
N ALA A 491 -19.04 11.88 10.00
CA ALA A 491 -19.75 12.67 11.01
C ALA A 491 -19.86 11.95 12.37
N CYS A 492 -19.96 10.62 12.37
CA CYS A 492 -19.96 9.80 13.59
C CYS A 492 -18.57 9.73 14.24
N ARG A 493 -17.52 9.41 13.47
CA ARG A 493 -16.13 9.43 13.94
C ARG A 493 -15.16 9.70 12.77
N PRO A 494 -14.17 10.60 12.93
CA PRO A 494 -13.19 10.90 11.89
C PRO A 494 -12.52 9.63 11.34
N MET A 495 -12.46 9.48 10.00
CA MET A 495 -11.93 8.28 9.37
C MET A 495 -10.42 8.13 9.62
N CYS A 496 -9.97 6.93 10.00
CA CYS A 496 -8.55 6.60 10.03
C CYS A 496 -7.98 6.48 8.61
N PHE A 497 -6.65 6.48 8.50
CA PHE A 497 -5.95 6.50 7.22
C PHE A 497 -6.26 5.26 6.37
N SER A 498 -6.30 4.06 6.96
CA SER A 498 -6.72 2.82 6.30
C SER A 498 -8.16 2.84 5.78
N MET A 499 -9.13 3.38 6.54
CA MET A 499 -10.49 3.61 6.01
C MET A 499 -10.46 4.51 4.76
N GLY A 500 -9.72 5.62 4.82
CA GLY A 500 -9.57 6.54 3.69
C GLY A 500 -8.91 5.90 2.46
N ASN A 501 -7.90 5.06 2.67
CA ASN A 501 -7.19 4.33 1.62
C ASN A 501 -8.07 3.24 1.00
N ALA A 502 -8.74 2.43 1.81
CA ALA A 502 -9.71 1.42 1.37
C ALA A 502 -10.85 2.04 0.54
N ILE A 503 -11.36 3.21 0.96
CA ILE A 503 -12.39 3.97 0.22
C ILE A 503 -11.84 4.53 -1.10
N ARG A 504 -10.57 4.97 -1.16
CA ARG A 504 -9.92 5.40 -2.42
C ARG A 504 -9.81 4.22 -3.40
N TRP A 505 -9.33 3.07 -2.91
CA TRP A 505 -9.20 1.83 -3.68
C TRP A 505 -10.57 1.33 -4.19
N LEU A 506 -11.61 1.28 -3.34
CA LEU A 506 -12.94 0.82 -3.74
C LEU A 506 -13.55 1.70 -4.84
N LYS A 507 -13.37 3.03 -4.75
CA LYS A 507 -13.81 3.96 -5.80
C LYS A 507 -13.05 3.76 -7.11
N LEU A 508 -11.76 3.41 -7.05
CA LEU A 508 -10.98 3.05 -8.23
C LEU A 508 -11.51 1.75 -8.87
N GLN A 509 -11.79 0.70 -8.09
CA GLN A 509 -12.37 -0.54 -8.64
C GLN A 509 -13.73 -0.30 -9.30
N ILE A 510 -14.61 0.48 -8.67
CA ILE A 510 -15.91 0.85 -9.26
C ILE A 510 -15.74 1.64 -10.56
N SER A 511 -14.69 2.45 -10.70
CA SER A 511 -14.37 3.13 -11.97
C SER A 511 -13.76 2.23 -13.05
N LYS A 512 -13.30 1.03 -12.70
CA LYS A 512 -12.80 -0.01 -13.63
C LYS A 512 -13.90 -1.00 -14.08
N VAL A 513 -15.09 -0.96 -13.48
CA VAL A 513 -16.23 -1.80 -13.89
C VAL A 513 -16.71 -1.39 -15.29
N ASP A 514 -16.75 -2.38 -16.18
CA ASP A 514 -17.24 -2.24 -17.56
C ASP A 514 -18.72 -1.81 -17.60
N ILE A 515 -19.08 -1.02 -18.62
CA ILE A 515 -20.42 -0.46 -18.81
C ILE A 515 -21.37 -1.53 -19.39
N ASP A 516 -20.84 -2.46 -20.18
CA ASP A 516 -21.63 -3.51 -20.83
C ASP A 516 -21.83 -4.77 -19.94
N LEU A 517 -21.16 -4.83 -18.77
CA LEU A 517 -21.29 -5.92 -17.80
C LEU A 517 -22.63 -5.82 -17.03
N PRO A 518 -23.39 -6.91 -16.86
CA PRO A 518 -24.65 -6.87 -16.12
C PRO A 518 -24.50 -6.42 -14.67
N ASP A 519 -25.49 -5.63 -14.21
CA ASP A 519 -25.56 -5.01 -12.88
C ASP A 519 -25.39 -6.02 -11.71
N ALA A 520 -25.71 -7.31 -11.93
CA ALA A 520 -25.52 -8.39 -10.96
C ALA A 520 -24.07 -8.91 -10.91
N ASP A 521 -23.47 -9.17 -12.07
CA ASP A 521 -22.09 -9.67 -12.18
C ASP A 521 -21.08 -8.59 -11.76
N ALA A 522 -21.36 -7.32 -12.08
CA ALA A 522 -20.61 -6.17 -11.59
C ALA A 522 -20.59 -6.08 -10.05
N LYS A 523 -21.72 -6.31 -9.38
CA LYS A 523 -21.79 -6.33 -7.89
C LYS A 523 -21.03 -7.52 -7.32
N LYS A 524 -21.15 -8.69 -7.94
CA LYS A 524 -20.40 -9.89 -7.57
C LYS A 524 -18.89 -9.65 -7.66
N GLN A 525 -18.40 -9.15 -8.80
CA GLN A 525 -16.99 -8.83 -9.02
C GLN A 525 -16.45 -7.83 -7.99
N LEU A 526 -17.22 -6.78 -7.67
CA LEU A 526 -16.87 -5.82 -6.61
C LEU A 526 -16.83 -6.46 -5.22
N GLY A 527 -17.75 -7.40 -4.93
CA GLY A 527 -17.77 -8.15 -3.67
C GLY A 527 -16.57 -9.09 -3.52
N GLU A 528 -16.21 -9.81 -4.59
CA GLU A 528 -15.04 -10.70 -4.64
C GLU A 528 -13.72 -9.90 -4.54
N ALA A 529 -13.65 -8.73 -5.19
CA ALA A 529 -12.51 -7.82 -5.05
C ALA A 529 -12.34 -7.28 -3.61
N ILE A 530 -13.45 -6.98 -2.91
CA ILE A 530 -13.41 -6.57 -1.50
C ILE A 530 -12.85 -7.71 -0.62
N ASP A 531 -13.29 -8.95 -0.83
CA ASP A 531 -12.81 -10.10 -0.07
C ASP A 531 -11.31 -10.35 -0.29
N ALA A 532 -10.85 -10.28 -1.54
CA ALA A 532 -9.43 -10.41 -1.89
C ALA A 532 -8.57 -9.32 -1.24
N TYR A 533 -9.00 -8.05 -1.32
CA TYR A 533 -8.29 -6.92 -0.70
C TYR A 533 -8.17 -7.05 0.82
N LEU A 534 -9.22 -7.53 1.50
CA LEU A 534 -9.19 -7.80 2.94
C LEU A 534 -8.32 -9.03 3.29
N HIS A 535 -8.30 -10.05 2.42
CA HIS A 535 -7.41 -11.18 2.61
C HIS A 535 -5.93 -10.76 2.51
N GLU A 536 -5.55 -10.06 1.44
CA GLU A 536 -4.17 -9.65 1.21
C GLU A 536 -3.70 -8.55 2.18
N ARG A 537 -4.41 -7.41 2.21
CA ARG A 537 -3.94 -6.17 2.85
C ARG A 537 -4.24 -6.10 4.36
N VAL A 538 -4.95 -7.09 4.90
CA VAL A 538 -5.19 -7.24 6.34
C VAL A 538 -4.79 -8.63 6.83
N THR A 539 -5.36 -9.71 6.27
CA THR A 539 -5.19 -11.06 6.85
C THR A 539 -3.78 -11.62 6.66
N LEU A 540 -3.27 -11.62 5.43
CA LEU A 540 -1.90 -12.06 5.13
C LEU A 540 -0.87 -11.07 5.68
N ALA A 541 -1.17 -9.77 5.64
CA ALA A 541 -0.30 -8.74 6.19
C ALA A 541 -0.06 -8.91 7.70
N ASP A 542 -1.11 -9.11 8.50
CA ASP A 542 -1.01 -9.39 9.94
C ASP A 542 -0.16 -10.65 10.20
N ILE A 543 -0.38 -11.74 9.45
CA ILE A 543 0.39 -13.00 9.59
C ILE A 543 1.88 -12.78 9.33
N VAL A 544 2.26 -12.08 8.26
CA VAL A 544 3.67 -11.81 7.92
C VAL A 544 4.32 -10.92 8.98
N ILE A 545 3.67 -9.80 9.35
CA ILE A 545 4.23 -8.86 10.33
C ILE A 545 4.38 -9.52 11.71
N VAL A 546 3.38 -10.28 12.16
CA VAL A 546 3.44 -11.05 13.41
C VAL A 546 4.57 -12.06 13.39
N LYS A 547 4.75 -12.80 12.28
CA LYS A 547 5.86 -13.76 12.16
C LYS A 547 7.21 -13.05 12.18
N THR A 548 7.42 -12.03 11.34
CA THR A 548 8.71 -11.31 11.29
C THR A 548 9.04 -10.63 12.61
N ALA A 549 8.05 -10.05 13.30
CA ALA A 549 8.25 -9.48 14.63
C ALA A 549 8.60 -10.54 15.70
N ALA A 550 7.98 -11.72 15.64
CA ALA A 550 8.30 -12.84 16.52
C ALA A 550 9.67 -13.45 16.22
N ASP A 551 10.02 -13.61 14.94
CA ASP A 551 11.32 -14.10 14.45
C ASP A 551 12.47 -13.21 14.98
N MET A 552 12.27 -11.89 15.04
CA MET A 552 13.26 -10.91 15.48
C MET A 552 13.58 -10.92 16.99
N LEU A 553 12.76 -11.55 17.83
CA LEU A 553 13.06 -11.69 19.26
C LEU A 553 14.05 -12.82 19.52
N THR A 554 14.83 -12.68 20.58
CA THR A 554 15.88 -13.61 21.01
C THR A 554 15.64 -14.11 22.43
N ASP A 555 16.45 -15.07 22.87
CA ASP A 555 16.39 -15.58 24.24
C ASP A 555 17.03 -14.58 25.22
N ASP A 556 16.43 -14.49 26.40
CA ASP A 556 16.68 -13.55 27.49
C ASP A 556 16.46 -12.05 27.16
N ASP A 557 15.72 -11.77 26.07
CA ASP A 557 15.28 -10.43 25.68
C ASP A 557 14.41 -9.73 26.75
N VAL A 558 14.48 -8.40 26.76
CA VAL A 558 13.69 -7.52 27.64
C VAL A 558 12.95 -6.50 26.78
N VAL A 559 11.74 -6.87 26.37
CA VAL A 559 10.95 -6.12 25.38
C VAL A 559 10.06 -5.10 26.07
N VAL A 560 10.20 -3.82 25.74
CA VAL A 560 9.25 -2.78 26.17
C VAL A 560 8.12 -2.65 25.15
N THR A 561 6.88 -2.52 25.60
CA THR A 561 5.72 -2.25 24.74
C THR A 561 4.78 -1.23 25.37
N TYR A 562 3.94 -0.58 24.54
CA TYR A 562 2.99 0.44 24.96
C TYR A 562 1.53 0.00 24.81
N ALA A 563 0.74 0.23 25.86
CA ALA A 563 -0.69 0.02 25.94
C ALA A 563 -1.11 -1.35 25.37
N ARG A 564 -1.98 -1.39 24.36
CA ARG A 564 -2.36 -2.62 23.64
C ARG A 564 -2.53 -2.35 22.15
N HIS A 565 -1.81 -3.09 21.32
CA HIS A 565 -2.04 -3.19 19.88
C HIS A 565 -2.00 -4.67 19.44
N ARG A 566 -2.88 -5.07 18.52
CA ARG A 566 -3.05 -6.50 18.16
C ARG A 566 -1.79 -7.13 17.53
N LEU A 567 -1.06 -6.41 16.69
CA LEU A 567 0.19 -6.91 16.08
C LEU A 567 1.24 -7.24 17.14
N VAL A 568 1.42 -6.35 18.12
CA VAL A 568 2.42 -6.53 19.20
C VAL A 568 1.99 -7.67 20.13
N GLU A 569 0.70 -7.73 20.49
CA GLU A 569 0.17 -8.83 21.29
C GLU A 569 0.34 -10.19 20.58
N ARG A 570 0.03 -10.27 19.28
CA ARG A 570 0.17 -11.48 18.48
C ARG A 570 1.64 -11.85 18.27
N ALA A 571 2.53 -10.91 18.02
CA ALA A 571 3.97 -11.14 17.87
C ALA A 571 4.61 -11.70 19.16
N LEU A 572 4.30 -11.11 20.32
CA LEU A 572 4.82 -11.57 21.61
C LEU A 572 4.25 -12.96 21.99
N LEU A 573 2.95 -13.17 21.82
CA LEU A 573 2.35 -14.51 22.04
C LEU A 573 2.91 -15.55 21.07
N ARG A 574 3.16 -15.18 19.81
CA ARG A 574 3.76 -16.06 18.79
C ARG A 574 5.19 -16.43 19.14
N ALA A 575 6.04 -15.46 19.47
CA ALA A 575 7.42 -15.70 19.90
C ALA A 575 7.49 -16.65 21.12
N ARG A 576 6.52 -16.54 22.04
CA ARG A 576 6.42 -17.44 23.20
C ARG A 576 6.00 -18.86 22.80
N ALA A 577 5.07 -19.00 21.86
CA ALA A 577 4.66 -20.29 21.30
C ALA A 577 5.77 -20.96 20.48
N ASP A 578 6.60 -20.17 19.79
CA ASP A 578 7.84 -20.62 19.12
C ASP A 578 8.99 -20.93 20.11
N GLY A 579 8.69 -21.04 21.41
CA GLY A 579 9.60 -21.53 22.46
C GLY A 579 10.50 -20.48 23.12
N LYS A 580 10.52 -19.24 22.64
CA LYS A 580 11.46 -18.21 23.11
C LYS A 580 11.23 -17.82 24.57
N ARG A 581 12.32 -17.51 25.27
CA ARG A 581 12.35 -17.06 26.67
C ARG A 581 12.68 -15.57 26.69
N PHE A 582 11.72 -14.72 27.01
CA PHE A 582 11.93 -13.27 27.14
C PHE A 582 10.98 -12.72 28.20
N ARG A 583 11.22 -11.50 28.67
CA ARG A 583 10.31 -10.77 29.58
C ARG A 583 9.82 -9.48 28.92
N VAL A 584 8.62 -9.04 29.32
CA VAL A 584 7.99 -7.83 28.79
C VAL A 584 7.86 -6.77 29.87
N VAL A 585 8.19 -5.52 29.55
CA VAL A 585 7.79 -4.35 30.33
C VAL A 585 6.68 -3.65 29.57
N LEU A 586 5.46 -3.75 30.06
CA LEU A 586 4.30 -3.07 29.48
C LEU A 586 4.09 -1.75 30.22
N VAL A 587 4.22 -0.65 29.49
CA VAL A 587 3.82 0.69 29.93
C VAL A 587 2.43 0.95 29.38
N ASP A 588 1.49 1.46 30.17
CA ASP A 588 0.08 1.63 29.74
C ASP A 588 -0.34 3.10 29.67
N ASP A 589 -1.42 3.35 28.93
CA ASP A 589 -2.10 4.64 28.86
C ASP A 589 -2.83 4.90 30.19
N PRO A 590 -2.52 5.96 30.95
CA PRO A 590 -3.08 6.17 32.29
C PRO A 590 -4.59 6.39 32.29
N PHE A 591 -5.16 6.78 31.15
CA PHE A 591 -6.55 7.15 30.96
C PHE A 591 -7.43 6.01 30.43
N GLU A 592 -6.87 5.16 29.57
CA GLU A 592 -7.59 4.06 28.90
C GLU A 592 -7.25 2.67 29.47
N ARG A 593 -6.02 2.47 29.96
CA ARG A 593 -5.54 1.25 30.64
C ARG A 593 -5.83 -0.07 29.88
N VAL A 594 -5.76 0.00 28.56
CA VAL A 594 -6.03 -1.13 27.65
C VAL A 594 -4.91 -2.18 27.70
N GLY A 595 -3.69 -1.78 28.04
CA GLY A 595 -2.54 -2.64 28.26
C GLY A 595 -2.67 -3.60 29.44
N LEU A 596 -3.49 -3.29 30.45
CA LEU A 596 -3.82 -4.25 31.52
C LEU A 596 -4.44 -5.55 30.97
N THR A 597 -5.17 -5.49 29.87
CA THR A 597 -5.70 -6.69 29.18
C THR A 597 -4.60 -7.44 28.42
N HIS A 598 -3.67 -6.70 27.80
CA HIS A 598 -2.52 -7.27 27.10
C HIS A 598 -1.55 -7.97 28.06
N ALA A 599 -1.22 -7.34 29.20
CA ALA A 599 -0.39 -7.88 30.27
C ALA A 599 -0.96 -9.19 30.83
N LYS A 600 -2.28 -9.24 31.10
CA LYS A 600 -2.98 -10.46 31.53
C LYS A 600 -2.88 -11.60 30.51
N ARG A 601 -2.99 -11.29 29.22
CA ARG A 601 -2.90 -12.29 28.13
C ARG A 601 -1.48 -12.84 27.96
N LEU A 602 -0.46 -11.99 28.06
CA LEU A 602 0.95 -12.40 28.08
C LEU A 602 1.30 -13.25 29.31
N SER A 603 0.86 -12.82 30.50
CA SER A 603 1.08 -13.56 31.75
C SER A 603 0.39 -14.93 31.74
N ALA A 604 -0.81 -15.04 31.18
CA ALA A 604 -1.50 -16.32 30.98
C ALA A 604 -0.78 -17.27 30.01
N ALA A 605 -0.02 -16.73 29.04
CA ALA A 605 0.87 -17.50 28.16
C ALA A 605 2.26 -17.79 28.78
N GLY A 606 2.43 -17.53 30.09
CA GLY A 606 3.69 -17.80 30.79
C GLY A 606 4.84 -16.89 30.35
N VAL A 607 4.55 -15.68 29.86
CA VAL A 607 5.54 -14.60 29.67
C VAL A 607 5.63 -13.79 30.96
N PRO A 608 6.82 -13.57 31.55
CA PRO A 608 6.98 -12.64 32.67
C PRO A 608 6.69 -11.20 32.22
N VAL A 609 5.74 -10.53 32.89
CA VAL A 609 5.35 -9.13 32.59
C VAL A 609 5.56 -8.25 33.81
N ALA A 610 6.35 -7.19 33.64
CA ALA A 610 6.29 -6.01 34.50
C ALA A 610 5.27 -5.02 33.91
N TYR A 611 4.36 -4.48 34.73
CA TYR A 611 3.30 -3.58 34.28
C TYR A 611 3.42 -2.22 34.97
N SER A 612 3.50 -1.17 34.17
CA SER A 612 3.48 0.23 34.61
C SER A 612 2.20 0.88 34.10
N HIS A 613 1.48 1.59 34.98
CA HIS A 613 0.12 2.08 34.72
C HIS A 613 0.07 3.51 34.17
N ASP A 614 1.24 4.14 33.99
CA ASP A 614 1.43 5.47 33.43
C ASP A 614 2.84 5.63 32.84
N LEU A 615 3.14 6.83 32.35
CA LEU A 615 4.44 7.22 31.77
C LEU A 615 5.43 7.79 32.82
N GLY A 616 5.06 7.88 34.10
CA GLY A 616 5.84 8.56 35.13
C GLY A 616 7.18 7.86 35.44
N ALA A 617 7.22 6.54 35.34
CA ALA A 617 8.41 5.73 35.56
C ALA A 617 9.21 5.40 34.28
N LEU A 618 8.94 6.06 33.14
CA LEU A 618 9.47 5.69 31.81
C LEU A 618 10.96 5.32 31.78
N ARG A 619 11.84 6.20 32.28
CA ARG A 619 13.29 5.96 32.20
C ARG A 619 13.74 4.72 32.98
N THR A 620 13.05 4.39 34.07
CA THR A 620 13.29 3.17 34.86
C THR A 620 12.66 1.94 34.19
N ASN A 621 11.46 2.07 33.63
CA ASN A 621 10.79 1.00 32.87
C ASN A 621 11.60 0.54 31.64
N LEU A 622 12.29 1.49 30.97
CA LEU A 622 13.15 1.21 29.82
C LEU A 622 14.60 0.85 30.22
N GLN A 623 14.98 0.95 31.50
CA GLN A 623 16.35 0.67 31.94
C GLN A 623 16.63 -0.84 31.94
N GLY A 624 17.62 -1.27 31.15
CA GLY A 624 17.91 -2.69 30.96
C GLY A 624 16.91 -3.42 30.06
N ALA A 625 16.14 -2.67 29.27
CA ALA A 625 15.48 -3.18 28.07
C ALA A 625 16.52 -3.51 26.98
N THR A 626 16.17 -4.39 26.04
CA THR A 626 16.98 -4.72 24.86
C THR A 626 16.39 -4.11 23.58
N CYS A 627 15.06 -4.09 23.48
CA CYS A 627 14.33 -3.46 22.39
C CYS A 627 12.97 -2.90 22.85
N VAL A 628 12.42 -2.01 22.03
CA VAL A 628 11.08 -1.45 22.19
C VAL A 628 10.24 -1.84 20.98
N LEU A 629 9.09 -2.46 21.23
CA LEU A 629 8.16 -2.96 20.21
C LEU A 629 6.84 -2.19 20.32
N ILE A 630 6.63 -1.28 19.37
CA ILE A 630 5.42 -0.46 19.23
C ILE A 630 4.71 -0.79 17.91
N ALA A 631 3.53 -0.23 17.71
CA ALA A 631 2.83 -0.29 16.42
C ALA A 631 2.29 1.08 16.02
N ALA A 632 2.15 1.28 14.71
CA ALA A 632 1.64 2.50 14.13
C ALA A 632 0.20 2.33 13.66
N GLU A 633 -0.63 3.33 13.94
CA GLU A 633 -1.99 3.48 13.40
C GLU A 633 -1.95 4.16 12.01
N ALA A 634 -0.85 4.86 11.69
CA ALA A 634 -0.47 5.22 10.32
C ALA A 634 1.03 5.52 10.16
N MET A 635 1.54 5.44 8.92
CA MET A 635 2.87 5.94 8.54
C MET A 635 2.73 7.12 7.58
N PHE A 636 3.26 8.27 7.96
CA PHE A 636 3.36 9.45 7.08
C PHE A 636 4.54 9.32 6.09
N SER A 637 4.45 10.00 4.95
CA SER A 637 5.46 9.91 3.88
C SER A 637 6.84 10.48 4.24
N ASN A 638 6.94 11.34 5.27
CA ASN A 638 8.22 11.73 5.86
C ASN A 638 8.84 10.67 6.78
N GLY A 639 8.20 9.51 6.94
CA GLY A 639 8.62 8.44 7.84
C GLY A 639 8.20 8.64 9.30
N ALA A 640 7.37 9.63 9.60
CA ALA A 640 6.82 9.77 10.95
C ALA A 640 5.75 8.70 11.23
N VAL A 641 5.84 8.09 12.40
CA VAL A 641 4.85 7.15 12.96
C VAL A 641 3.71 7.97 13.57
N TYR A 642 2.47 7.67 13.17
CA TYR A 642 1.26 8.09 13.87
C TYR A 642 0.80 6.94 14.76
N ALA A 643 0.70 7.15 16.06
CA ALA A 643 0.38 6.10 17.03
C ALA A 643 -0.41 6.67 18.21
N ARG A 644 -0.76 5.83 19.20
CA ARG A 644 -1.43 6.28 20.44
C ARG A 644 -0.58 7.31 21.17
N ALA A 645 -1.20 8.36 21.72
CA ALA A 645 -0.51 9.38 22.52
C ALA A 645 0.28 8.75 23.68
N GLY A 646 1.57 9.09 23.79
CA GLY A 646 2.55 8.45 24.69
C GLY A 646 3.57 7.56 23.96
N THR A 647 3.36 7.28 22.67
CA THR A 647 4.32 6.52 21.84
C THR A 647 5.57 7.34 21.57
N CYS A 648 5.43 8.65 21.36
CA CYS A 648 6.56 9.56 21.13
C CYS A 648 7.45 9.70 22.36
N ASP A 649 6.87 9.74 23.57
CA ASP A 649 7.61 9.78 24.84
C ASP A 649 8.46 8.51 25.03
N ILE A 650 7.85 7.34 24.78
CA ILE A 650 8.54 6.04 24.81
C ILE A 650 9.67 5.98 23.78
N ALA A 651 9.42 6.39 22.53
CA ALA A 651 10.43 6.37 21.48
C ALA A 651 11.58 7.37 21.74
N THR A 652 11.29 8.50 22.38
CA THR A 652 12.30 9.49 22.78
C THR A 652 13.20 8.94 23.89
N VAL A 653 12.62 8.47 25.00
CA VAL A 653 13.40 7.90 26.12
C VAL A 653 14.15 6.64 25.70
N ALA A 654 13.59 5.84 24.79
CA ALA A 654 14.27 4.71 24.18
C ALA A 654 15.50 5.14 23.38
N ARG A 655 15.39 6.22 22.60
CA ARG A 655 16.51 6.75 21.80
C ARG A 655 17.64 7.30 22.66
N ASP A 656 17.32 7.98 23.76
CA ASP A 656 18.31 8.46 24.75
C ASP A 656 19.05 7.30 25.44
N LEU A 657 18.36 6.18 25.65
CA LEU A 657 18.93 4.93 26.15
C LEU A 657 19.56 4.05 25.05
N GLN A 658 19.67 4.57 23.82
CA GLN A 658 20.21 3.89 22.63
C GLN A 658 19.50 2.59 22.23
N LEU A 659 18.27 2.38 22.72
CA LEU A 659 17.46 1.20 22.44
C LEU A 659 16.95 1.18 21.01
N ARG A 660 16.81 -0.03 20.46
CA ARG A 660 16.21 -0.30 19.16
C ARG A 660 14.68 -0.18 19.25
N VAL A 661 14.11 0.82 18.59
CA VAL A 661 12.65 1.02 18.48
C VAL A 661 12.13 0.40 17.17
N VAL A 662 11.23 -0.56 17.29
CA VAL A 662 10.60 -1.30 16.18
C VAL A 662 9.13 -0.91 16.11
N ALA A 663 8.69 -0.39 14.97
CA ALA A 663 7.28 -0.11 14.68
C ALA A 663 6.68 -1.19 13.77
N LEU A 664 5.60 -1.84 14.21
CA LEU A 664 4.80 -2.76 13.41
C LEU A 664 3.66 -2.00 12.70
N CYS A 665 3.48 -2.16 11.39
CA CYS A 665 2.43 -1.48 10.63
C CYS A 665 2.10 -2.19 9.32
N GLU A 666 0.82 -2.44 9.04
CA GLU A 666 0.36 -2.86 7.70
C GLU A 666 0.51 -1.72 6.68
N SER A 667 0.82 -2.06 5.42
CA SER A 667 0.98 -1.04 4.37
C SER A 667 -0.31 -0.27 4.05
N ILE A 668 -1.48 -0.83 4.31
CA ILE A 668 -2.78 -0.15 4.15
C ILE A 668 -2.93 1.09 5.06
N ASN A 669 -2.16 1.15 6.16
CA ASN A 669 -2.10 2.30 7.08
C ASN A 669 -1.11 3.40 6.62
N PHE A 670 -0.41 3.23 5.49
CA PHE A 670 0.54 4.24 5.00
C PHE A 670 -0.19 5.41 4.30
N THR A 671 0.39 6.61 4.30
CA THR A 671 -0.21 7.78 3.63
C THR A 671 0.82 8.71 3.01
N GLU A 672 0.49 9.24 1.82
CA GLU A 672 1.24 10.31 1.14
C GLU A 672 1.40 11.58 2.00
N ARG A 673 0.50 11.79 2.97
CA ARG A 673 0.51 12.96 3.84
C ARG A 673 1.78 13.03 4.68
N VAL A 674 2.20 14.25 4.98
CA VAL A 674 3.30 14.56 5.90
C VAL A 674 2.71 15.17 7.16
N SER A 675 3.17 14.75 8.34
CA SER A 675 2.95 15.50 9.58
C SER A 675 4.29 15.82 10.25
N ALA A 676 4.44 17.06 10.72
CA ALA A 676 5.61 17.51 11.48
C ALA A 676 5.37 17.49 13.00
N ASP A 677 4.11 17.34 13.42
CA ASP A 677 3.63 17.52 14.79
C ASP A 677 2.41 16.62 15.08
N SER A 678 1.97 16.61 16.33
CA SER A 678 0.79 15.87 16.83
C SER A 678 -0.53 16.68 16.78
N LEU A 679 -0.56 17.84 16.13
CA LEU A 679 -1.70 18.77 16.12
C LEU A 679 -2.33 18.94 14.73
N THR A 680 -1.60 18.64 13.66
CA THR A 680 -2.06 18.75 12.27
C THR A 680 -3.09 17.66 11.92
N TYR A 681 -2.88 16.44 12.40
CA TYR A 681 -3.85 15.34 12.33
C TYR A 681 -4.00 14.73 13.72
N ASN A 682 -5.19 14.83 14.34
CA ASN A 682 -5.49 14.15 15.59
C ASN A 682 -7.01 14.05 15.84
N GLU A 683 -7.36 13.25 16.83
CA GLU A 683 -8.71 13.10 17.37
C GLU A 683 -8.71 13.46 18.88
N ILE A 684 -9.66 14.30 19.29
CA ILE A 684 -9.89 14.63 20.71
C ILE A 684 -10.73 13.53 21.35
N ASP A 685 -10.35 13.14 22.57
CA ASP A 685 -11.13 12.25 23.43
C ASP A 685 -12.45 12.93 23.86
N PRO A 686 -13.63 12.43 23.44
CA PRO A 686 -14.92 13.05 23.79
C PRO A 686 -15.31 12.87 25.26
N GLU A 687 -14.71 11.92 25.98
CA GLU A 687 -14.96 11.69 27.42
C GLU A 687 -13.97 12.47 28.29
N ARG A 688 -12.91 13.04 27.70
CA ARG A 688 -11.88 13.86 28.37
C ARG A 688 -11.64 15.19 27.64
N ASN A 689 -12.74 15.91 27.40
CA ASN A 689 -12.77 17.26 26.82
C ASN A 689 -13.57 18.19 27.75
N SER A 690 -12.93 19.27 28.23
CA SER A 690 -13.47 20.21 29.21
C SER A 690 -13.21 21.67 28.81
N SER A 691 -13.59 22.63 29.64
CA SER A 691 -13.26 24.05 29.47
C SER A 691 -11.80 24.40 29.79
N GLU A 692 -11.07 23.53 30.50
CA GLU A 692 -9.71 23.78 30.99
C GLU A 692 -8.66 22.96 30.23
N ALA A 693 -8.96 21.70 29.92
CA ALA A 693 -8.08 20.79 29.20
C ALA A 693 -8.87 19.80 28.33
N PHE A 694 -8.21 19.28 27.30
CA PHE A 694 -8.70 18.17 26.46
C PHE A 694 -7.56 17.17 26.19
N ARG A 695 -7.89 15.88 26.04
CA ARG A 695 -6.92 14.82 25.68
C ARG A 695 -6.91 14.58 24.17
N LEU A 696 -5.70 14.44 23.61
CA LEU A 696 -5.46 13.88 22.28
C LEU A 696 -5.36 12.35 22.38
N LEU A 697 -5.91 11.64 21.41
CA LEU A 697 -5.84 10.17 21.37
C LEU A 697 -4.53 9.64 20.76
N PHE A 698 -3.89 10.45 19.91
CA PHE A 698 -2.73 10.04 19.11
C PHE A 698 -1.53 11.00 19.25
N ASP A 699 -0.35 10.57 18.84
CA ASP A 699 0.83 11.42 18.65
C ASP A 699 1.56 11.11 17.32
N THR A 700 2.44 12.02 16.92
CA THR A 700 3.34 11.89 15.77
C THR A 700 4.78 11.73 16.27
N THR A 701 5.33 10.52 16.15
CA THR A 701 6.73 10.21 16.46
C THR A 701 7.60 10.36 15.20
N THR A 702 8.62 11.23 15.22
CA THR A 702 9.46 11.47 14.03
C THR A 702 10.36 10.27 13.68
N ASP A 703 10.71 10.15 12.39
CA ASP A 703 11.55 9.08 11.82
C ASP A 703 12.85 8.82 12.61
N LYS A 704 13.45 9.88 13.18
CA LYS A 704 14.71 9.84 13.95
C LYS A 704 14.67 8.96 15.19
N PHE A 705 13.48 8.71 15.74
CA PHE A 705 13.28 7.84 16.91
C PHE A 705 12.94 6.39 16.52
N ILE A 706 12.65 6.11 15.25
CA ILE A 706 12.21 4.79 14.76
C ILE A 706 13.40 4.07 14.11
N SER A 707 13.84 2.96 14.73
CA SER A 707 15.00 2.20 14.23
C SER A 707 14.65 1.27 13.07
N MET A 708 13.41 0.76 13.03
CA MET A 708 12.90 -0.11 11.96
C MET A 708 11.38 -0.06 11.89
N VAL A 709 10.84 -0.15 10.67
CA VAL A 709 9.41 -0.44 10.41
C VAL A 709 9.30 -1.85 9.85
N VAL A 710 8.44 -2.67 10.44
CA VAL A 710 8.10 -4.03 9.98
C VAL A 710 6.76 -3.97 9.27
N THR A 711 6.76 -4.41 8.02
CA THR A 711 5.58 -4.46 7.14
C THR A 711 5.45 -5.86 6.54
N GLU A 712 4.34 -6.13 5.85
CA GLU A 712 4.17 -7.34 5.05
C GLU A 712 5.14 -7.40 3.84
N LEU A 713 5.72 -6.25 3.45
CA LEU A 713 6.80 -6.15 2.47
C LEU A 713 8.20 -6.37 3.10
N GLY A 714 8.24 -6.71 4.40
CA GLY A 714 9.44 -6.96 5.18
C GLY A 714 9.92 -5.77 6.01
N ASN A 715 11.18 -5.88 6.45
CA ASN A 715 11.85 -4.94 7.34
C ASN A 715 12.46 -3.76 6.57
N SER A 716 12.18 -2.53 7.01
CA SER A 716 12.62 -1.31 6.33
C SER A 716 12.98 -0.18 7.29
N SER A 717 13.64 0.87 6.79
CA SER A 717 13.76 2.15 7.50
C SER A 717 12.46 2.94 7.34
N ALA A 718 12.07 3.72 8.35
CA ALA A 718 10.90 4.61 8.27
C ALA A 718 10.97 5.60 7.09
N LYS A 719 12.18 5.96 6.64
CA LYS A 719 12.40 6.80 5.45
C LYS A 719 12.02 6.15 4.11
N SER A 720 11.72 4.85 4.11
CA SER A 720 11.32 4.12 2.90
C SER A 720 9.84 4.28 2.52
N VAL A 721 9.01 4.87 3.39
CA VAL A 721 7.55 5.00 3.19
C VAL A 721 7.16 5.55 1.80
N PRO A 722 7.81 6.57 1.21
CA PRO A 722 7.51 7.03 -0.15
C PRO A 722 7.82 6.03 -1.26
N ALA A 723 8.83 5.16 -1.07
CA ALA A 723 9.16 4.10 -2.03
C ALA A 723 8.19 2.93 -1.92
N ILE A 724 7.75 2.62 -0.69
CA ILE A 724 6.68 1.65 -0.44
C ILE A 724 5.37 2.16 -1.03
N LEU A 725 5.00 3.43 -0.82
CA LEU A 725 3.77 4.02 -1.35
C LEU A 725 3.69 3.94 -2.88
N ARG A 726 4.75 4.35 -3.62
CA ARG A 726 4.78 4.21 -5.09
C ARG A 726 4.58 2.77 -5.55
N LYS A 727 5.27 1.81 -4.91
CA LYS A 727 5.08 0.38 -5.20
C LYS A 727 3.64 -0.10 -4.95
N LEU A 728 2.88 0.57 -4.09
CA LEU A 728 1.48 0.27 -3.79
C LEU A 728 0.46 1.09 -4.62
N GLU A 729 0.96 1.91 -5.54
CA GLU A 729 0.19 2.59 -6.60
C GLU A 729 0.41 1.91 -7.97
N GLU A 730 1.55 1.21 -8.10
CA GLU A 730 1.92 0.32 -9.20
C GLU A 730 1.24 -1.08 -9.11
N LEU A 731 0.53 -1.36 -8.00
CA LEU A 731 -0.21 -2.62 -7.69
C LEU A 731 -1.71 -2.35 -7.45
#